data_AF-A0A3L7ZPR6-F1
#
_entry.id   AF-A0A3L7ZPR6-F1
#
_cell.length_a   1.000
_cell.length_b   1.000
_cell.length_c   1.000
_cell.angle_alpha   90.00
_cell.angle_beta   90.00
_cell.angle_gamma   90.00
#
_symmetry.space_group_name_H-M   'P 1'
#
loop_
_entity.id
_entity.type
_entity.pdbx_description
1 polymer ?
#
loop_
_entity_poly.entity_id
_entity_poly.type
_entity_poly.pdbx_seq_one_letter_code
_entity_poly.pdbx_strand_id
1 'polypeptide(L)'
;MVLSTFLWTGCADDELYRSNHLGSLLTENNNFKLSTFPLAKGIWVIPDTDRLIKIRLQSHTDNSVQEYDASVENRDNALSICLYIPKNREIPNSDYDLTAFLSNGKGLGTKLKVTFRDEMLHRIISSAIEFSLQGEGTAENPYLIGSKEDFDIFEYDLSRDSIAHGVGLYFRQTADFEAPPRSDAYEGRYYAGCRFAGYYDGTGHSITLPYIGSREESDNSIGLFKKLYNGAVIKDLILKPRMQGIKSNGGALAGISQDSVSISNVTVDGSITGSGERIGGFIGYATGYLSISGCRLFAEINGERYVGGLVGFMENGQLKVNDFSNLRNDYSPSLFTINASAQGAGGIAGAIINSGCELSNITLQHAISEEEVNLRVIYSGSGLAGGIAGEARISQPSSLRNIKILAPVRSEQNEVGGLMGKTDLSADLTIQICTVGSLVKGKDNIGGFFGNLNSRNHLVLNGRDKANRIVQIDNGYIAIEGTKYVGGMFGLLEGDIQAKSISLINANVTANENFGGGVIGKQQNNTLEGKSFEIDANMRVQGADAIGGLVGFAESSTIRGSVVKAIDLSSIPSPDSFKSDFAGTVCSGKTKDNDGNAEAENGTSMGGIVGYALDTYLENLCVTGKVFGREKVGGIVGHLRNKSRGHVKNCVGNTAAVKNLQGIYTGGVIGRLSMSTGSYEGIINYGNVDGGNLTGGIVGYIEFESAPSDFKLEFAVNVGDITGGQVVGGCVGLLRHDKSIKHTIAYSANYGKVTNSGDDGNIGGIIGQGDASRMAVMYCANHGEIAGSNGASKVGGIAGRLGKDPGGVGFTIGENMELAYCCNRGTISSGNKDSHVGGLLGYQEEGNDYDDQRWMTHDCYNTGTVTSDQNADNGGILGCVDHYGEVVRCINIGKVSYGNGVVGTHHGTIWHHHDLYYLENSGKGWCADSFPESKKKDKSTFHGFNFNDDWVTDDTNSINNGYPYLRNCPFQSIYK
;
A
#
# COMPACT_ATOMS: atom_id res chain seq x y z
N MET A 1 20.07 -59.17 -70.48
CA MET A 1 18.84 -58.93 -69.71
C MET A 1 18.46 -57.48 -69.97
N VAL A 2 17.36 -57.28 -70.70
CA VAL A 2 16.58 -56.03 -70.86
C VAL A 2 17.29 -54.77 -71.46
N LEU A 3 16.91 -54.53 -72.73
CA LEU A 3 16.92 -53.36 -73.65
C LEU A 3 17.69 -52.07 -73.26
N SER A 4 18.70 -51.53 -73.99
CA SER A 4 18.88 -51.07 -75.41
C SER A 4 18.04 -49.83 -75.78
N THR A 5 18.60 -48.62 -76.04
CA THR A 5 19.31 -48.13 -77.27
C THR A 5 20.07 -46.80 -77.00
N PHE A 6 21.38 -46.63 -77.28
CA PHE A 6 22.06 -46.08 -78.50
C PHE A 6 21.70 -44.60 -78.86
N LEU A 7 22.57 -43.61 -79.16
CA LEU A 7 23.88 -43.54 -79.86
C LEU A 7 24.66 -42.21 -79.59
N TRP A 8 26.00 -42.33 -79.62
CA TRP A 8 27.15 -41.51 -80.07
C TRP A 8 27.37 -39.97 -79.94
N THR A 9 28.58 -39.70 -79.40
CA THR A 9 29.66 -38.73 -79.75
C THR A 9 29.40 -37.22 -79.85
N GLY A 10 30.12 -36.46 -79.01
CA GLY A 10 30.53 -35.09 -79.27
C GLY A 10 31.56 -34.64 -78.22
N CYS A 11 32.74 -34.20 -78.65
CA CYS A 11 33.63 -33.41 -77.79
C CYS A 11 32.89 -32.16 -77.34
N ALA A 12 32.65 -32.02 -76.04
CA ALA A 12 32.44 -30.74 -75.41
C ALA A 12 33.48 -30.67 -74.30
N ASP A 13 34.36 -29.67 -74.36
CA ASP A 13 35.04 -29.22 -73.15
C ASP A 13 33.92 -28.97 -72.13
N ASP A 14 33.89 -29.73 -71.03
CA ASP A 14 32.96 -29.47 -69.93
C ASP A 14 33.30 -28.07 -69.41
N GLU A 15 32.58 -27.05 -69.89
CA GLU A 15 32.71 -25.69 -69.37
C GLU A 15 32.46 -25.76 -67.86
N LEU A 16 33.50 -25.48 -67.08
CA LEU A 16 33.41 -25.44 -65.62
C LEU A 16 32.27 -24.49 -65.23
N TYR A 17 31.18 -25.01 -64.67
CA TYR A 17 30.07 -24.23 -64.12
C TYR A 17 29.62 -24.81 -62.78
N ARG A 18 29.89 -24.10 -61.69
CA ARG A 18 29.44 -24.47 -60.33
C ARG A 18 28.84 -23.26 -59.63
N SER A 19 27.80 -23.47 -58.83
CA SER A 19 27.20 -22.41 -58.02
C SER A 19 26.86 -22.88 -56.61
N ASN A 20 26.62 -21.95 -55.69
CA ASN A 20 26.19 -22.27 -54.33
C ASN A 20 25.04 -21.37 -53.83
N HIS A 21 24.53 -21.66 -52.63
CA HIS A 21 23.36 -21.01 -52.04
C HIS A 21 23.55 -19.51 -51.70
N LEU A 22 24.78 -19.00 -51.68
CA LEU A 22 25.06 -17.56 -51.54
C LEU A 22 25.02 -16.79 -52.87
N GLY A 23 24.77 -17.48 -53.98
CA GLY A 23 24.85 -16.89 -55.31
C GLY A 23 26.29 -16.75 -55.83
N SER A 24 27.26 -17.40 -55.18
CA SER A 24 28.62 -17.50 -55.73
C SER A 24 28.63 -18.47 -56.91
N LEU A 25 29.46 -18.18 -57.90
CA LEU A 25 29.58 -18.90 -59.16
C LEU A 25 31.05 -19.11 -59.52
N LEU A 26 31.42 -20.31 -59.93
CA LEU A 26 32.71 -20.61 -60.57
C LEU A 26 32.46 -20.92 -62.04
N THR A 27 32.99 -20.06 -62.91
CA THR A 27 33.08 -20.32 -64.36
C THR A 27 34.53 -20.34 -64.82
N GLU A 28 34.78 -20.57 -66.10
CA GLU A 28 36.12 -20.40 -66.68
C GLU A 28 36.08 -19.68 -68.03
N ASN A 29 37.20 -19.06 -68.39
CA ASN A 29 37.48 -18.59 -69.75
C ASN A 29 38.85 -19.13 -70.21
N ASN A 30 39.34 -18.68 -71.38
CA ASN A 30 40.60 -19.17 -71.95
C ASN A 30 41.80 -19.09 -70.99
N ASN A 31 41.83 -18.11 -70.06
CA ASN A 31 43.00 -17.82 -69.24
C ASN A 31 42.80 -18.02 -67.72
N PHE A 32 41.55 -17.95 -67.22
CA PHE A 32 41.24 -17.92 -65.79
C PHE A 32 40.03 -18.78 -65.43
N LYS A 33 40.04 -19.32 -64.21
CA LYS A 33 38.84 -19.70 -63.45
C LYS A 33 38.29 -18.42 -62.79
N LEU A 34 37.00 -18.19 -62.92
CA LEU A 34 36.30 -16.98 -62.52
C LEU A 34 35.42 -17.28 -61.30
N SER A 35 35.90 -16.96 -60.10
CA SER A 35 35.12 -17.10 -58.86
C SER A 35 34.37 -15.80 -58.57
N THR A 36 33.09 -15.78 -58.91
CA THR A 36 32.19 -14.64 -58.69
C THR A 36 31.39 -14.82 -57.40
N PHE A 37 31.20 -13.75 -56.62
CA PHE A 37 30.28 -13.74 -55.50
C PHE A 37 29.64 -12.36 -55.28
N PRO A 38 28.40 -12.31 -54.75
CA PRO A 38 27.78 -11.05 -54.37
C PRO A 38 28.33 -10.55 -53.03
N LEU A 39 28.50 -9.24 -52.91
CA LEU A 39 28.87 -8.53 -51.68
C LEU A 39 27.92 -7.36 -51.46
N ALA A 40 27.36 -7.22 -50.26
CA ALA A 40 26.44 -6.12 -49.97
C ALA A 40 27.14 -4.76 -50.18
N LYS A 41 26.42 -3.82 -50.81
CA LYS A 41 26.91 -2.44 -50.96
C LYS A 41 27.21 -1.84 -49.60
N GLY A 42 28.34 -1.14 -49.48
CA GLY A 42 28.79 -0.51 -48.23
C GLY A 42 29.83 -1.31 -47.44
N ILE A 43 30.02 -2.61 -47.71
CA ILE A 43 31.10 -3.39 -47.09
C ILE A 43 32.48 -2.88 -47.56
N TRP A 44 32.62 -2.65 -48.86
CA TRP A 44 33.74 -1.94 -49.46
C TRP A 44 33.23 -0.76 -50.29
N VAL A 45 33.93 0.37 -50.19
CA VAL A 45 33.65 1.56 -50.99
C VAL A 45 34.63 1.60 -52.15
N ILE A 46 34.14 1.23 -53.33
CA ILE A 46 34.91 1.17 -54.57
C ILE A 46 34.38 2.30 -55.46
N PRO A 47 35.20 3.29 -55.86
CA PRO A 47 34.77 4.36 -56.75
C PRO A 47 34.15 3.80 -58.03
N ASP A 48 33.09 4.42 -58.57
CA ASP A 48 32.44 3.95 -59.80
C ASP A 48 33.39 3.92 -61.02
N THR A 49 34.50 4.67 -60.95
CA THR A 49 35.58 4.69 -61.94
C THR A 49 36.50 3.47 -61.86
N ASP A 50 36.55 2.77 -60.72
CA ASP A 50 37.44 1.64 -60.46
C ASP A 50 36.68 0.31 -60.62
N ARG A 51 36.81 -0.30 -61.80
CA ARG A 51 36.21 -1.63 -62.10
C ARG A 51 37.13 -2.81 -61.78
N LEU A 52 38.34 -2.54 -61.32
CA LEU A 52 39.36 -3.53 -61.00
C LEU A 52 39.96 -3.26 -59.62
N ILE A 53 39.95 -4.28 -58.78
CA ILE A 53 40.54 -4.30 -57.44
C ILE A 53 41.48 -5.50 -57.32
N LYS A 54 42.29 -5.50 -56.27
CA LYS A 54 43.08 -6.66 -55.89
C LYS A 54 42.53 -7.26 -54.60
N ILE A 55 42.29 -8.56 -54.61
CA ILE A 55 41.89 -9.35 -53.45
C ILE A 55 43.11 -10.08 -52.89
N ARG A 56 43.28 -10.03 -51.58
CA ARG A 56 44.26 -10.83 -50.84
C ARG A 56 43.51 -11.78 -49.90
N LEU A 57 43.84 -13.05 -50.00
CA LEU A 57 43.35 -14.14 -49.16
C LEU A 57 44.50 -14.65 -48.30
N GLN A 58 44.37 -14.57 -46.97
CA GLN A 58 45.30 -15.20 -46.04
C GLN A 58 44.62 -16.39 -45.37
N SER A 59 45.13 -17.59 -45.64
CA SER A 59 44.58 -18.87 -45.19
C SER A 59 44.68 -19.04 -43.67
N HIS A 60 43.61 -19.44 -43.01
CA HIS A 60 43.62 -19.78 -41.58
C HIS A 60 44.17 -21.19 -41.32
N THR A 61 44.30 -22.03 -42.34
CA THR A 61 44.81 -23.41 -42.18
C THR A 61 46.33 -23.47 -42.13
N ASP A 62 47.01 -22.71 -43.00
CA ASP A 62 48.47 -22.75 -43.17
C ASP A 62 49.14 -21.37 -43.21
N ASN A 63 48.38 -20.30 -42.97
CA ASN A 63 48.84 -18.91 -42.98
C ASN A 63 49.41 -18.42 -44.34
N SER A 64 49.19 -19.17 -45.42
CA SER A 64 49.61 -18.78 -46.77
C SER A 64 48.82 -17.57 -47.28
N VAL A 65 49.48 -16.69 -48.04
CA VAL A 65 48.86 -15.49 -48.62
C VAL A 65 48.80 -15.62 -50.13
N GLN A 66 47.60 -15.47 -50.70
CA GLN A 66 47.35 -15.51 -52.14
C GLN A 66 46.68 -14.20 -52.58
N GLU A 67 47.11 -13.66 -53.71
CA GLU A 67 46.55 -12.44 -54.29
C GLU A 67 45.98 -12.70 -55.68
N TYR A 68 44.82 -12.09 -55.95
CA TYR A 68 44.08 -12.21 -57.19
C TYR A 68 43.59 -10.84 -57.64
N ASP A 69 43.69 -10.57 -58.94
CA ASP A 69 42.94 -9.46 -59.52
C ASP A 69 41.46 -9.82 -59.52
N ALA A 70 40.59 -8.85 -59.30
CA ALA A 70 39.15 -9.05 -59.33
C ALA A 70 38.43 -7.88 -60.01
N SER A 71 37.42 -8.20 -60.80
CA SER A 71 36.51 -7.19 -61.36
C SER A 71 35.32 -6.96 -60.44
N VAL A 72 34.79 -5.75 -60.51
CA VAL A 72 33.66 -5.28 -59.70
C VAL A 72 32.57 -4.78 -60.63
N GLU A 73 31.40 -5.39 -60.53
CA GLU A 73 30.19 -4.92 -61.23
C GLU A 73 29.13 -4.46 -60.24
N ASN A 74 28.58 -3.28 -60.47
CA ASN A 74 27.51 -2.72 -59.65
C ASN A 74 26.16 -3.31 -60.10
N ARG A 75 25.46 -4.01 -59.20
CA ARG A 75 24.08 -4.50 -59.41
C ARG A 75 23.13 -3.79 -58.43
N ASP A 76 21.83 -3.79 -58.70
CA ASP A 76 20.84 -2.96 -57.99
C ASP A 76 21.01 -2.98 -56.45
N ASN A 77 21.18 -4.17 -55.83
CA ASN A 77 21.29 -4.32 -54.38
C ASN A 77 22.64 -4.85 -53.85
N ALA A 78 23.64 -5.11 -54.70
CA ALA A 78 24.95 -5.69 -54.29
C ALA A 78 26.07 -5.37 -55.31
N LEU A 79 27.31 -5.44 -54.87
CA LEU A 79 28.48 -5.54 -55.75
C LEU A 79 28.68 -6.99 -56.15
N SER A 80 28.95 -7.26 -57.44
CA SER A 80 29.38 -8.58 -57.92
C SER A 80 30.89 -8.56 -58.07
N ILE A 81 31.59 -9.32 -57.21
CA ILE A 81 33.05 -9.41 -57.20
C ILE A 81 33.46 -10.69 -57.91
N CYS A 82 34.30 -10.59 -58.94
CA CYS A 82 34.77 -11.75 -59.71
C CYS A 82 36.29 -11.85 -59.65
N LEU A 83 36.81 -12.87 -58.94
CA LEU A 83 38.25 -13.15 -58.83
C LEU A 83 38.74 -13.88 -60.08
N TYR A 84 39.86 -13.41 -60.63
CA TYR A 84 40.58 -14.04 -61.73
C TYR A 84 41.64 -15.00 -61.19
N ILE A 85 41.32 -16.29 -61.14
CA ILE A 85 42.22 -17.35 -60.65
C ILE A 85 42.93 -17.99 -61.86
N PRO A 86 44.26 -17.91 -62.00
CA PRO A 86 44.98 -18.57 -63.10
C PRO A 86 44.69 -20.08 -63.15
N LYS A 87 44.54 -20.69 -64.34
CA LYS A 87 44.17 -22.12 -64.47
C LYS A 87 45.13 -23.09 -63.76
N ASN A 88 46.39 -22.70 -63.55
CA ASN A 88 47.40 -23.47 -62.83
C ASN A 88 47.46 -23.20 -61.32
N ARG A 89 46.55 -22.38 -60.77
CA ARG A 89 46.41 -22.10 -59.35
C ARG A 89 45.05 -22.58 -58.86
N GLU A 90 44.95 -22.80 -57.56
CA GLU A 90 43.69 -23.08 -56.87
C GLU A 90 43.58 -22.23 -55.61
N ILE A 91 42.36 -21.95 -55.17
CA ILE A 91 42.08 -21.46 -53.81
C ILE A 91 41.69 -22.69 -52.98
N PRO A 92 42.56 -23.17 -52.07
CA PRO A 92 42.26 -24.32 -51.24
C PRO A 92 41.00 -24.14 -50.39
N ASN A 93 40.42 -25.26 -49.94
CA ASN A 93 39.31 -25.21 -48.99
C ASN A 93 39.83 -24.80 -47.62
N SER A 94 39.49 -23.58 -47.17
CA SER A 94 39.88 -23.06 -45.85
C SER A 94 38.97 -21.91 -45.45
N ASP A 95 39.05 -21.50 -44.19
CA ASP A 95 38.69 -20.16 -43.79
C ASP A 95 39.85 -19.20 -44.15
N TYR A 96 39.51 -17.98 -44.54
CA TYR A 96 40.42 -16.96 -45.04
C TYR A 96 40.12 -15.61 -44.43
N ASP A 97 41.18 -14.86 -44.20
CA ASP A 97 41.17 -13.42 -44.06
C ASP A 97 41.21 -12.79 -45.45
N LEU A 98 40.07 -12.27 -45.90
CA LEU A 98 39.89 -11.66 -47.21
C LEU A 98 39.92 -10.13 -47.09
N THR A 99 40.89 -9.51 -47.76
CA THR A 99 41.09 -8.05 -47.81
C THR A 99 41.15 -7.59 -49.26
N ALA A 100 40.77 -6.34 -49.51
CA ALA A 100 40.75 -5.78 -50.85
C ALA A 100 41.48 -4.44 -50.92
N PHE A 101 42.07 -4.18 -52.07
CA PHE A 101 42.86 -2.99 -52.37
C PHE A 101 42.42 -2.40 -53.70
N LEU A 102 42.35 -1.07 -53.77
CA LEU A 102 42.24 -0.36 -55.04
C LEU A 102 43.51 -0.59 -55.87
N SER A 103 43.42 -0.34 -57.18
CA SER A 103 44.54 -0.51 -58.12
C SER A 103 45.78 0.34 -57.76
N ASN A 104 45.61 1.43 -57.01
CA ASN A 104 46.70 2.27 -56.49
C ASN A 104 47.33 1.75 -55.17
N GLY A 105 46.90 0.58 -54.67
CA GLY A 105 47.40 -0.04 -53.44
C GLY A 105 46.69 0.40 -52.16
N LYS A 106 45.74 1.34 -52.21
CA LYS A 106 44.95 1.76 -51.03
C LYS A 106 44.01 0.63 -50.59
N GLY A 107 44.12 0.18 -49.34
CA GLY A 107 43.22 -0.83 -48.76
C GLY A 107 41.78 -0.31 -48.61
N LEU A 108 40.81 -1.21 -48.75
CA LEU A 108 39.37 -0.92 -48.64
C LEU A 108 38.81 -1.08 -47.21
N GLY A 109 39.70 -1.30 -46.22
CA GLY A 109 39.47 -1.16 -44.77
C GLY A 109 38.65 -2.26 -44.09
N THR A 110 37.71 -2.92 -44.78
CA THR A 110 36.92 -4.02 -44.19
C THR A 110 37.58 -5.35 -44.50
N LYS A 111 38.02 -6.06 -43.45
CA LYS A 111 38.54 -7.42 -43.55
C LYS A 111 37.41 -8.42 -43.36
N LEU A 112 37.18 -9.30 -44.32
CA LEU A 112 36.16 -10.34 -44.22
C LEU A 112 36.80 -11.65 -43.83
N LYS A 113 36.33 -12.27 -42.74
CA LYS A 113 36.58 -13.69 -42.48
C LYS A 113 35.59 -14.50 -43.29
N VAL A 114 36.09 -15.33 -44.19
CA VAL A 114 35.27 -16.03 -45.18
C VAL A 114 35.69 -17.48 -45.31
N THR A 115 34.75 -18.37 -45.58
CA THR A 115 35.05 -19.75 -45.95
C THR A 115 35.05 -19.86 -47.47
N PHE A 116 36.14 -20.32 -48.07
CA PHE A 116 36.17 -20.75 -49.47
C PHE A 116 36.06 -22.28 -49.54
N ARG A 117 35.20 -22.77 -50.44
CA ARG A 117 35.10 -24.19 -50.80
C ARG A 117 34.92 -24.34 -52.30
N ASP A 118 35.62 -25.30 -52.89
CA ASP A 118 35.63 -25.55 -54.33
C ASP A 118 35.94 -24.26 -55.10
N GLU A 119 36.90 -23.48 -54.59
CA GLU A 119 37.35 -22.18 -55.11
C GLU A 119 36.28 -21.07 -55.13
N MET A 120 35.11 -21.29 -54.52
CA MET A 120 34.03 -20.31 -54.40
C MET A 120 33.87 -19.84 -52.96
N LEU A 121 33.45 -18.58 -52.79
CA LEU A 121 33.02 -18.07 -51.49
C LEU A 121 31.78 -18.85 -51.01
N HIS A 122 31.90 -19.56 -49.89
CA HIS A 122 30.88 -20.46 -49.35
C HIS A 122 30.17 -19.92 -48.11
N ARG A 123 30.84 -19.04 -47.33
CA ARG A 123 30.27 -18.39 -46.13
C ARG A 123 31.03 -17.11 -45.81
N ILE A 124 30.35 -16.06 -45.39
CA ILE A 124 30.96 -14.92 -44.69
C ILE A 124 30.79 -15.20 -43.19
N ILE A 125 31.90 -15.37 -42.48
CA ILE A 125 31.96 -15.76 -41.06
C ILE A 125 31.82 -14.53 -40.17
N SER A 126 32.58 -13.48 -40.47
CA SER A 126 32.53 -12.19 -39.76
C SER A 126 33.20 -11.10 -40.59
N SER A 127 32.86 -9.83 -40.36
CA SER A 127 33.66 -8.68 -40.81
C SER A 127 34.42 -8.11 -39.62
N ALA A 128 35.73 -7.91 -39.75
CA ALA A 128 36.53 -7.14 -38.80
C ALA A 128 36.87 -5.81 -39.46
N ILE A 129 36.39 -4.71 -38.89
CA ILE A 129 36.83 -3.37 -39.27
C ILE A 129 38.01 -3.01 -38.38
N GLU A 130 39.12 -2.67 -39.02
CA GLU A 130 40.25 -2.06 -38.34
C GLU A 130 39.92 -0.58 -38.16
N PHE A 131 39.88 -0.12 -36.91
CA PHE A 131 39.57 1.27 -36.61
C PHE A 131 40.81 2.12 -36.92
N SER A 132 40.59 3.26 -37.57
CA SER A 132 41.65 4.18 -37.98
C SER A 132 42.14 5.05 -36.80
N LEU A 133 42.29 4.44 -35.62
CA LEU A 133 42.67 5.06 -34.36
C LEU A 133 44.02 4.55 -33.87
N GLN A 134 44.68 5.30 -33.02
CA GLN A 134 45.91 4.83 -32.37
C GLN A 134 45.60 3.68 -31.41
N GLY A 135 46.22 2.52 -31.60
CA GLY A 135 46.03 1.32 -30.78
C GLY A 135 45.71 0.10 -31.64
N GLU A 136 45.50 -1.06 -31.00
CA GLU A 136 45.12 -2.32 -31.69
C GLU A 136 43.69 -2.77 -31.31
N GLY A 137 43.00 -2.02 -30.46
CA GLY A 137 41.65 -2.36 -29.99
C GLY A 137 41.60 -3.55 -29.04
N THR A 138 42.74 -3.96 -28.46
CA THR A 138 42.83 -5.03 -27.47
C THR A 138 42.78 -4.47 -26.04
N ALA A 139 42.60 -5.33 -25.04
CA ALA A 139 42.58 -4.89 -23.64
C ALA A 139 43.92 -4.24 -23.21
N GLU A 140 45.03 -4.79 -23.69
CA GLU A 140 46.39 -4.32 -23.41
C GLU A 140 46.74 -3.07 -24.23
N ASN A 141 46.23 -2.96 -25.46
CA ASN A 141 46.51 -1.86 -26.39
C ASN A 141 45.20 -1.34 -27.02
N PRO A 142 44.36 -0.61 -26.26
CA PRO A 142 43.06 -0.14 -26.73
C PRO A 142 43.21 0.98 -27.76
N TYR A 143 42.19 1.18 -28.58
CA TYR A 143 42.08 2.36 -29.44
C TYR A 143 41.91 3.62 -28.59
N LEU A 144 42.78 4.61 -28.77
CA LEU A 144 42.81 5.85 -28.02
C LEU A 144 41.93 6.91 -28.67
N ILE A 145 41.18 7.63 -27.85
CA ILE A 145 40.28 8.72 -28.26
C ILE A 145 40.60 9.96 -27.42
N GLY A 146 41.41 10.87 -27.96
CA GLY A 146 41.92 12.04 -27.24
C GLY A 146 41.39 13.38 -27.74
N SER A 147 40.54 13.38 -28.76
CA SER A 147 40.07 14.60 -29.41
C SER A 147 38.70 14.39 -30.05
N LYS A 148 38.10 15.50 -30.47
CA LYS A 148 36.86 15.50 -31.25
C LYS A 148 37.05 14.80 -32.60
N GLU A 149 38.22 14.94 -33.21
CA GLU A 149 38.60 14.29 -34.46
C GLU A 149 38.75 12.78 -34.29
N ASP A 150 39.39 12.31 -33.22
CA ASP A 150 39.46 10.87 -32.92
C ASP A 150 38.06 10.28 -32.68
N PHE A 151 37.19 11.03 -32.01
CA PHE A 151 35.82 10.58 -31.78
C PHE A 151 35.00 10.52 -33.09
N ASP A 152 35.19 11.46 -34.01
CA ASP A 152 34.57 11.42 -35.34
C ASP A 152 35.03 10.19 -36.15
N ILE A 153 36.33 9.86 -36.09
CA ILE A 153 36.89 8.64 -36.71
C ILE A 153 36.27 7.39 -36.09
N PHE A 154 36.24 7.33 -34.75
CA PHE A 154 35.60 6.24 -34.00
C PHE A 154 34.16 6.00 -34.46
N GLU A 155 33.37 7.07 -34.55
CA GLU A 155 31.97 6.97 -34.97
C GLU A 155 31.78 6.61 -36.43
N TYR A 156 32.65 7.14 -37.30
CA TYR A 156 32.67 6.81 -38.72
C TYR A 156 32.95 5.32 -38.92
N ASP A 157 33.97 4.77 -38.27
CA ASP A 157 34.30 3.34 -38.38
C ASP A 157 33.23 2.45 -37.71
N LEU A 158 32.65 2.87 -36.58
CA LEU A 158 31.47 2.20 -36.01
C LEU A 158 30.26 2.18 -36.95
N SER A 159 30.04 3.27 -37.72
CA SER A 159 28.92 3.33 -38.67
C SER A 159 29.06 2.31 -39.80
N ARG A 160 30.30 1.96 -40.14
CA ARG A 160 30.67 0.95 -41.13
C ARG A 160 30.59 -0.47 -40.54
N ASP A 161 30.81 -0.60 -39.24
CA ASP A 161 30.66 -1.86 -38.50
C ASP A 161 29.21 -2.20 -38.22
N SER A 162 28.47 -2.43 -39.30
CA SER A 162 27.04 -2.72 -39.30
C SER A 162 26.69 -4.11 -38.74
N ILE A 163 27.67 -4.97 -38.48
CA ILE A 163 27.46 -6.35 -37.99
C ILE A 163 27.97 -6.51 -36.55
N ALA A 164 29.23 -6.15 -36.28
CA ALA A 164 29.84 -6.40 -34.98
C ALA A 164 29.68 -5.21 -34.03
N HIS A 165 29.43 -3.99 -34.51
CA HIS A 165 29.25 -2.79 -33.66
C HIS A 165 30.35 -2.60 -32.60
N GLY A 166 31.58 -3.00 -32.89
CA GLY A 166 32.72 -2.96 -31.97
C GLY A 166 32.79 -4.10 -30.95
N VAL A 167 32.01 -5.18 -31.10
CA VAL A 167 32.09 -6.38 -30.22
C VAL A 167 33.55 -6.81 -30.05
N GLY A 168 33.97 -6.95 -28.79
CA GLY A 168 35.31 -7.43 -28.42
C GLY A 168 36.45 -6.43 -28.59
N LEU A 169 36.16 -5.21 -29.06
CA LEU A 169 37.14 -4.13 -29.19
C LEU A 169 37.13 -3.21 -27.97
N TYR A 170 38.31 -2.65 -27.65
CA TYR A 170 38.55 -1.79 -26.50
C TYR A 170 38.91 -0.39 -26.94
N PHE A 171 38.21 0.60 -26.37
CA PHE A 171 38.37 2.02 -26.61
C PHE A 171 38.68 2.73 -25.30
N ARG A 172 39.66 3.65 -25.31
CA ARG A 172 40.09 4.41 -24.13
C ARG A 172 40.14 5.90 -24.44
N GLN A 173 39.38 6.69 -23.69
CA GLN A 173 39.44 8.13 -23.76
C GLN A 173 40.68 8.67 -23.03
N THR A 174 41.31 9.71 -23.57
CA THR A 174 42.54 10.31 -23.00
C THR A 174 42.46 11.83 -22.75
N ALA A 175 41.34 12.46 -23.10
CA ALA A 175 41.08 13.87 -22.83
C ALA A 175 39.58 14.17 -22.82
N ASP A 176 39.22 15.34 -22.28
CA ASP A 176 37.87 15.89 -22.34
C ASP A 176 37.59 16.51 -23.72
N PHE A 177 36.41 16.27 -24.29
CA PHE A 177 36.01 16.88 -25.57
C PHE A 177 34.48 17.06 -25.71
N GLU A 178 34.08 17.78 -26.75
CA GLU A 178 32.68 17.87 -27.19
C GLU A 178 32.47 16.93 -28.38
N ALA A 179 31.37 16.17 -28.37
CA ALA A 179 31.03 15.26 -29.47
C ALA A 179 30.86 16.04 -30.80
N PRO A 180 31.37 15.54 -31.92
CA PRO A 180 31.32 16.24 -33.20
C PRO A 180 29.89 16.35 -33.76
N PRO A 181 29.53 17.46 -34.43
CA PRO A 181 28.24 17.56 -35.09
C PRO A 181 28.16 16.62 -36.29
N ARG A 182 26.99 15.98 -36.49
CA ARG A 182 26.64 15.10 -37.60
C ARG A 182 25.59 15.74 -38.53
N SER A 183 25.92 16.93 -39.06
CA SER A 183 25.05 17.67 -39.98
C SER A 183 24.60 16.86 -41.20
N ASP A 184 25.43 15.93 -41.66
CA ASP A 184 25.23 15.20 -42.91
C ASP A 184 24.28 14.00 -42.77
N ALA A 185 24.10 13.50 -41.54
CA ALA A 185 23.18 12.40 -41.23
C ALA A 185 21.84 12.89 -40.66
N TYR A 186 21.84 14.04 -39.98
CA TYR A 186 20.67 14.65 -39.33
C TYR A 186 20.77 16.17 -39.42
N GLU A 187 20.34 16.74 -40.54
CA GLU A 187 20.42 18.18 -40.82
C GLU A 187 19.80 18.98 -39.66
N GLY A 188 20.59 19.85 -39.04
CA GLY A 188 20.16 20.74 -37.96
C GLY A 188 20.16 20.18 -36.53
N ARG A 189 20.58 18.93 -36.28
CA ARG A 189 20.38 18.26 -34.95
C ARG A 189 21.60 18.09 -34.06
N TYR A 190 22.75 18.65 -34.43
CA TYR A 190 24.04 18.46 -33.75
C TYR A 190 24.47 16.99 -33.71
N TYR A 191 24.23 16.23 -32.65
CA TYR A 191 24.81 14.89 -32.47
C TYR A 191 23.80 13.72 -32.51
N ALA A 192 24.14 12.61 -33.18
CA ALA A 192 23.40 11.35 -33.11
C ALA A 192 24.33 10.13 -33.21
N GLY A 193 24.43 9.38 -32.11
CA GLY A 193 25.39 8.30 -31.94
C GLY A 193 25.16 7.06 -32.82
N CYS A 194 26.17 6.19 -32.86
CA CYS A 194 26.13 4.89 -33.54
C CYS A 194 25.64 3.75 -32.61
N ARG A 195 25.48 2.56 -33.19
CA ARG A 195 25.30 1.30 -32.43
C ARG A 195 26.63 0.87 -31.82
N PHE A 196 26.61 0.30 -30.62
CA PHE A 196 27.83 -0.08 -29.91
C PHE A 196 27.67 -1.36 -29.08
N ALA A 197 28.72 -2.18 -29.06
CA ALA A 197 28.79 -3.47 -28.39
C ALA A 197 30.19 -3.76 -27.79
N GLY A 198 31.09 -2.78 -27.84
CA GLY A 198 32.48 -2.90 -27.39
C GLY A 198 32.69 -2.47 -25.93
N TYR A 199 33.95 -2.25 -25.59
CA TYR A 199 34.39 -1.74 -24.29
C TYR A 199 34.83 -0.29 -24.41
N TYR A 200 34.17 0.63 -23.70
CA TYR A 200 34.50 2.05 -23.67
C TYR A 200 34.95 2.48 -22.26
N ASP A 201 36.23 2.84 -22.12
CA ASP A 201 36.83 3.35 -20.88
C ASP A 201 37.03 4.86 -20.98
N GLY A 202 36.21 5.63 -20.25
CA GLY A 202 36.31 7.08 -20.23
C GLY A 202 37.51 7.62 -19.43
N THR A 203 38.15 6.79 -18.60
CA THR A 203 39.26 7.15 -17.69
C THR A 203 39.04 8.40 -16.81
N GLY A 204 37.77 8.74 -16.54
CA GLY A 204 37.33 9.90 -15.78
C GLY A 204 37.13 11.17 -16.60
N HIS A 205 37.36 11.13 -17.92
CA HIS A 205 37.20 12.27 -18.81
C HIS A 205 35.75 12.57 -19.15
N SER A 206 35.51 13.80 -19.63
CA SER A 206 34.17 14.28 -19.99
C SER A 206 33.90 14.36 -21.49
N ILE A 207 32.67 14.00 -21.88
CA ILE A 207 32.12 14.23 -23.22
C ILE A 207 30.91 15.17 -23.10
N THR A 208 30.98 16.33 -23.76
CA THR A 208 29.82 17.22 -23.91
C THR A 208 28.96 16.78 -25.09
N LEU A 209 27.66 16.66 -24.87
CA LEU A 209 26.73 16.04 -25.82
C LEU A 209 25.58 17.01 -26.19
N PRO A 210 25.79 17.93 -27.15
CA PRO A 210 24.75 18.81 -27.65
C PRO A 210 23.81 18.09 -28.61
N TYR A 211 22.49 18.22 -28.40
CA TYR A 211 21.49 17.70 -29.32
C TYR A 211 20.24 18.58 -29.35
N ILE A 212 19.74 18.89 -30.54
CA ILE A 212 18.52 19.67 -30.73
C ILE A 212 17.63 18.95 -31.75
N GLY A 213 16.63 18.23 -31.25
CA GLY A 213 15.59 17.60 -32.05
C GLY A 213 14.35 18.48 -32.24
N SER A 214 13.52 18.09 -33.20
CA SER A 214 12.21 18.72 -33.50
C SER A 214 11.04 17.78 -33.18
N ARG A 215 11.30 16.68 -32.46
CA ARG A 215 10.37 15.58 -32.15
C ARG A 215 9.83 14.84 -33.38
N GLU A 216 10.66 14.71 -34.40
CA GLU A 216 10.35 13.93 -35.60
C GLU A 216 10.71 12.45 -35.44
N GLU A 217 10.41 11.60 -36.44
CA GLU A 217 10.75 10.17 -36.39
C GLU A 217 12.26 9.89 -36.31
N SER A 218 13.07 10.82 -36.81
CA SER A 218 14.52 10.75 -36.71
C SER A 218 15.05 11.15 -35.32
N ASP A 219 14.20 11.68 -34.43
CA ASP A 219 14.55 12.06 -33.05
C ASP A 219 14.28 10.93 -32.05
N ASN A 220 14.45 9.69 -32.49
CA ASN A 220 14.25 8.50 -31.68
C ASN A 220 15.59 7.82 -31.38
N SER A 221 15.74 7.27 -30.17
CA SER A 221 16.93 6.52 -29.75
C SER A 221 18.18 7.39 -29.73
N ILE A 222 18.17 8.43 -28.90
CA ILE A 222 19.22 9.47 -28.87
C ILE A 222 20.04 9.35 -27.59
N GLY A 223 21.36 9.41 -27.73
CA GLY A 223 22.38 9.39 -26.68
C GLY A 223 23.78 9.34 -27.29
N LEU A 224 24.83 9.27 -26.47
CA LEU A 224 26.20 9.00 -26.95
C LEU A 224 26.23 7.77 -27.86
N PHE A 225 25.45 6.75 -27.53
CA PHE A 225 25.16 5.64 -28.41
C PHE A 225 23.68 5.62 -28.76
N LYS A 226 23.37 5.35 -30.02
CA LYS A 226 21.98 5.09 -30.43
C LYS A 226 21.44 3.86 -29.72
N LYS A 227 22.25 2.81 -29.66
CA LYS A 227 21.88 1.53 -29.05
C LYS A 227 23.10 0.76 -28.55
N LEU A 228 23.00 0.25 -27.33
CA LEU A 228 23.92 -0.72 -26.74
C LEU A 228 23.41 -2.13 -26.98
N TYR A 229 24.29 -3.01 -27.44
CA TYR A 229 24.02 -4.43 -27.69
C TYR A 229 24.73 -5.33 -26.68
N ASN A 230 24.44 -6.63 -26.79
CA ASN A 230 25.03 -7.68 -25.98
C ASN A 230 26.56 -7.55 -25.85
N GLY A 231 27.05 -7.51 -24.62
CA GLY A 231 28.47 -7.42 -24.29
C GLY A 231 29.01 -6.00 -24.18
N ALA A 232 28.21 -4.95 -24.44
CA ALA A 232 28.65 -3.58 -24.28
C ALA A 232 29.05 -3.29 -22.82
N VAL A 233 30.24 -2.69 -22.64
CA VAL A 233 30.75 -2.24 -21.35
C VAL A 233 31.16 -0.79 -21.46
N ILE A 234 30.61 0.08 -20.60
CA ILE A 234 30.97 1.48 -20.53
C ILE A 234 31.36 1.81 -19.10
N LYS A 235 32.53 2.43 -18.91
CA LYS A 235 32.96 2.80 -17.57
C LYS A 235 33.74 4.10 -17.47
N ASP A 236 33.82 4.60 -16.25
CA ASP A 236 34.70 5.71 -15.84
C ASP A 236 34.52 6.95 -16.74
N LEU A 237 33.27 7.40 -16.95
CA LEU A 237 32.94 8.43 -17.95
C LEU A 237 32.08 9.55 -17.35
N ILE A 238 32.34 10.79 -17.73
CA ILE A 238 31.49 11.94 -17.39
C ILE A 238 30.76 12.41 -18.65
N LEU A 239 29.44 12.33 -18.64
CA LEU A 239 28.58 12.81 -19.72
C LEU A 239 27.99 14.15 -19.35
N LYS A 240 28.12 15.13 -20.24
CA LYS A 240 27.53 16.47 -20.10
C LYS A 240 26.45 16.70 -21.16
N PRO A 241 25.24 16.12 -20.99
CA PRO A 241 24.17 16.29 -21.96
C PRO A 241 23.68 17.73 -22.01
N ARG A 242 23.44 18.21 -23.23
CA ARG A 242 22.70 19.44 -23.54
C ARG A 242 21.69 19.10 -24.62
N MET A 243 20.72 18.27 -24.25
CA MET A 243 19.85 17.58 -25.19
C MET A 243 18.42 18.10 -25.08
N GLN A 244 17.78 18.36 -26.22
CA GLN A 244 16.37 18.73 -26.25
C GLN A 244 15.64 18.17 -27.47
N GLY A 245 14.31 18.09 -27.39
CA GLY A 245 13.46 17.75 -28.54
C GLY A 245 13.55 16.29 -29.00
N ILE A 246 14.00 15.38 -28.13
CA ILE A 246 13.96 13.93 -28.41
C ILE A 246 12.50 13.49 -28.46
N LYS A 247 12.09 12.74 -29.49
CA LYS A 247 10.73 12.20 -29.58
C LYS A 247 10.53 11.01 -28.63
N SER A 248 11.40 10.00 -28.69
CA SER A 248 11.35 8.86 -27.78
C SER A 248 12.69 8.17 -27.56
N ASN A 249 12.81 7.46 -26.44
CA ASN A 249 14.00 6.66 -26.07
C ASN A 249 15.27 7.54 -26.04
N GLY A 250 15.30 8.48 -25.11
CA GLY A 250 16.43 9.40 -24.93
C GLY A 250 17.21 9.12 -23.66
N GLY A 251 18.54 9.19 -23.72
CA GLY A 251 19.39 9.19 -22.53
C GLY A 251 20.80 9.64 -22.83
N ALA A 252 21.51 10.20 -21.85
CA ALA A 252 22.84 10.76 -22.11
C ALA A 252 23.83 9.71 -22.64
N LEU A 253 23.75 8.48 -22.12
CA LEU A 253 24.62 7.40 -22.55
C LEU A 253 24.06 6.69 -23.78
N ALA A 254 22.80 6.26 -23.74
CA ALA A 254 22.18 5.65 -24.90
C ALA A 254 20.68 5.82 -25.00
N GLY A 255 20.18 5.79 -26.23
CA GLY A 255 18.74 5.71 -26.47
C GLY A 255 18.16 4.35 -26.05
N ILE A 256 18.84 3.26 -26.44
CA ILE A 256 18.39 1.88 -26.17
C ILE A 256 19.52 1.03 -25.57
N SER A 257 19.18 0.14 -24.63
CA SER A 257 20.01 -0.98 -24.19
C SER A 257 19.29 -2.31 -24.46
N GLN A 258 19.99 -3.29 -25.02
CA GLN A 258 19.43 -4.62 -25.32
C GLN A 258 20.39 -5.73 -24.89
N ASP A 259 19.84 -6.88 -24.49
CA ASP A 259 20.57 -8.07 -24.08
C ASP A 259 21.42 -7.78 -22.83
N SER A 260 22.68 -8.22 -22.75
CA SER A 260 23.51 -7.98 -21.58
C SER A 260 24.39 -6.73 -21.73
N VAL A 261 24.17 -5.70 -20.92
CA VAL A 261 24.94 -4.44 -20.94
C VAL A 261 25.41 -4.08 -19.53
N SER A 262 26.67 -3.62 -19.42
CA SER A 262 27.28 -3.19 -18.15
C SER A 262 27.73 -1.74 -18.19
N ILE A 263 27.34 -0.95 -17.19
CA ILE A 263 27.71 0.45 -17.03
C ILE A 263 28.28 0.64 -15.62
N SER A 264 29.46 1.25 -15.49
CA SER A 264 30.03 1.50 -14.16
C SER A 264 30.75 2.84 -14.02
N ASN A 265 30.62 3.52 -12.89
CA ASN A 265 31.32 4.78 -12.61
C ASN A 265 31.06 5.87 -13.67
N VAL A 266 29.80 5.98 -14.13
CA VAL A 266 29.40 7.01 -15.09
C VAL A 266 28.65 8.13 -14.37
N THR A 267 29.04 9.38 -14.64
CA THR A 267 28.35 10.57 -14.11
C THR A 267 27.63 11.29 -15.24
N VAL A 268 26.35 11.64 -15.03
CA VAL A 268 25.58 12.49 -15.94
C VAL A 268 25.38 13.86 -15.28
N ASP A 269 25.93 14.91 -15.89
CA ASP A 269 25.94 16.29 -15.36
C ASP A 269 25.53 17.27 -16.47
N GLY A 270 24.27 17.70 -16.47
CA GLY A 270 23.75 18.54 -17.56
C GLY A 270 22.22 18.53 -17.62
N SER A 271 21.66 18.54 -18.83
CA SER A 271 20.21 18.54 -19.02
C SER A 271 19.73 17.77 -20.26
N ILE A 272 18.59 17.10 -20.09
CA ILE A 272 17.79 16.50 -21.15
C ILE A 272 16.37 17.06 -20.98
N THR A 273 15.93 17.94 -21.87
CA THR A 273 14.65 18.68 -21.69
C THR A 273 13.79 18.70 -22.95
N GLY A 274 12.57 19.23 -22.86
CA GLY A 274 11.68 19.40 -24.02
C GLY A 274 11.42 18.11 -24.82
N SER A 275 11.56 16.95 -24.19
CA SER A 275 11.57 15.65 -24.86
C SER A 275 10.23 14.92 -24.67
N GLY A 276 9.96 13.90 -25.49
CA GLY A 276 8.74 13.10 -25.48
C GLY A 276 8.83 11.96 -24.48
N GLU A 277 8.73 10.71 -24.92
CA GLU A 277 8.56 9.56 -24.03
C GLU A 277 9.83 8.71 -23.81
N ARG A 278 9.89 8.00 -22.68
CA ARG A 278 10.96 7.07 -22.32
C ARG A 278 12.32 7.78 -22.28
N ILE A 279 12.40 8.75 -21.39
CA ILE A 279 13.58 9.60 -21.20
C ILE A 279 14.27 9.17 -19.91
N GLY A 280 15.48 8.64 -20.00
CA GLY A 280 16.32 8.32 -18.85
C GLY A 280 17.49 9.29 -18.76
N GLY A 281 18.01 9.54 -17.56
CA GLY A 281 19.28 10.27 -17.44
C GLY A 281 20.42 9.56 -18.17
N PHE A 282 20.42 8.23 -18.19
CA PHE A 282 21.45 7.41 -18.83
C PHE A 282 20.91 6.67 -20.05
N ILE A 283 19.81 5.92 -19.87
CA ILE A 283 19.24 5.04 -20.90
C ILE A 283 17.77 5.37 -21.13
N GLY A 284 17.35 5.58 -22.39
CA GLY A 284 15.94 5.78 -22.70
C GLY A 284 15.06 4.55 -22.49
N TYR A 285 15.36 3.47 -23.23
CA TYR A 285 14.62 2.20 -23.19
C TYR A 285 15.56 1.00 -23.03
N ALA A 286 15.23 0.08 -22.14
CA ALA A 286 16.06 -1.07 -21.83
C ALA A 286 15.28 -2.39 -21.88
N THR A 287 15.92 -3.43 -22.44
CA THR A 287 15.47 -4.82 -22.40
C THR A 287 16.65 -5.74 -22.08
N GLY A 288 16.39 -6.99 -21.71
CA GLY A 288 17.45 -7.94 -21.35
C GLY A 288 18.01 -7.69 -19.96
N TYR A 289 19.32 -7.83 -19.77
CA TYR A 289 20.03 -7.66 -18.50
C TYR A 289 20.85 -6.37 -18.49
N LEU A 290 20.40 -5.36 -17.73
CA LEU A 290 21.10 -4.09 -17.58
C LEU A 290 21.71 -4.00 -16.18
N SER A 291 23.04 -3.99 -16.10
CA SER A 291 23.79 -3.87 -14.84
C SER A 291 24.47 -2.51 -14.74
N ILE A 292 24.14 -1.74 -13.70
CA ILE A 292 24.63 -0.38 -13.48
C ILE A 292 25.25 -0.28 -12.09
N SER A 293 26.46 0.29 -11.99
CA SER A 293 27.13 0.44 -10.70
C SER A 293 27.94 1.72 -10.53
N GLY A 294 27.97 2.32 -9.34
CA GLY A 294 28.84 3.47 -9.05
C GLY A 294 28.50 4.75 -9.83
N CYS A 295 27.28 4.87 -10.35
CA CYS A 295 26.88 6.00 -11.21
C CYS A 295 26.31 7.19 -10.43
N ARG A 296 26.40 8.40 -11.01
CA ARG A 296 25.93 9.65 -10.38
C ARG A 296 25.05 10.49 -11.31
N LEU A 297 23.99 11.08 -10.78
CA LEU A 297 23.08 11.96 -11.51
C LEU A 297 23.09 13.37 -10.93
N PHE A 298 23.59 14.33 -11.71
CA PHE A 298 23.65 15.76 -11.40
C PHE A 298 22.93 16.57 -12.49
N ALA A 299 21.79 16.07 -12.97
CA ALA A 299 21.16 16.58 -14.17
C ALA A 299 19.66 16.85 -14.01
N GLU A 300 19.15 17.74 -14.87
CA GLU A 300 17.72 17.97 -15.08
C GLU A 300 17.22 17.08 -16.22
N ILE A 301 16.27 16.19 -15.90
CA ILE A 301 15.68 15.24 -16.85
C ILE A 301 14.19 15.52 -16.97
N ASN A 302 13.77 16.10 -18.09
CA ASN A 302 12.40 16.48 -18.37
C ASN A 302 11.89 15.82 -19.67
N GLY A 303 10.76 15.12 -19.56
CA GLY A 303 10.07 14.50 -20.69
C GLY A 303 8.55 14.50 -20.51
N GLU A 304 7.84 13.84 -21.41
CA GLU A 304 6.38 13.70 -21.37
C GLU A 304 5.94 12.47 -20.58
N ARG A 305 6.40 11.27 -20.97
CA ARG A 305 5.97 10.01 -20.34
C ARG A 305 7.15 9.11 -20.01
N TYR A 306 7.08 8.44 -18.86
CA TYR A 306 8.09 7.50 -18.39
C TYR A 306 9.49 8.13 -18.37
N VAL A 307 9.68 9.04 -17.43
CA VAL A 307 10.91 9.78 -17.21
C VAL A 307 11.63 9.20 -15.99
N GLY A 308 12.87 8.77 -16.16
CA GLY A 308 13.67 8.16 -15.10
C GLY A 308 15.01 8.86 -14.89
N GLY A 309 15.47 8.92 -13.64
CA GLY A 309 16.81 9.44 -13.35
C GLY A 309 17.93 8.59 -13.97
N LEU A 310 17.70 7.28 -14.13
CA LEU A 310 18.63 6.33 -14.75
C LEU A 310 18.07 5.79 -16.07
N VAL A 311 16.90 5.15 -16.03
CA VAL A 311 16.28 4.48 -17.17
C VAL A 311 14.89 5.05 -17.43
N GLY A 312 14.56 5.45 -18.65
CA GLY A 312 13.18 5.89 -18.97
C GLY A 312 12.18 4.75 -18.80
N PHE A 313 12.41 3.63 -19.48
CA PHE A 313 11.50 2.48 -19.49
C PHE A 313 12.26 1.15 -19.60
N MET A 314 12.05 0.25 -18.64
CA MET A 314 12.60 -1.11 -18.63
C MET A 314 11.50 -2.12 -18.96
N GLU A 315 11.74 -3.01 -19.92
CA GLU A 315 10.75 -4.01 -20.35
C GLU A 315 11.35 -5.40 -20.57
N ASN A 316 10.62 -6.45 -20.17
CA ASN A 316 10.93 -7.86 -20.45
C ASN A 316 12.39 -8.25 -20.11
N GLY A 317 12.87 -7.87 -18.92
CA GLY A 317 14.25 -8.13 -18.54
C GLY A 317 14.54 -8.00 -17.03
N GLN A 318 15.79 -7.72 -16.68
CA GLN A 318 16.24 -7.50 -15.31
C GLN A 318 17.09 -6.23 -15.21
N LEU A 319 16.72 -5.34 -14.29
CA LEU A 319 17.47 -4.12 -13.97
C LEU A 319 18.25 -4.31 -12.65
N LYS A 320 19.58 -4.29 -12.72
CA LYS A 320 20.44 -4.36 -11.55
C LYS A 320 21.16 -3.02 -11.35
N VAL A 321 20.98 -2.42 -10.18
CA VAL A 321 21.60 -1.14 -9.82
C VAL A 321 22.26 -1.25 -8.45
N ASN A 322 23.52 -0.83 -8.36
CA ASN A 322 24.25 -0.75 -7.10
C ASN A 322 25.03 0.57 -6.98
N ASP A 323 24.93 1.27 -5.86
CA ASP A 323 25.64 2.54 -5.63
C ASP A 323 25.27 3.63 -6.66
N PHE A 324 24.03 4.11 -6.60
CA PHE A 324 23.52 5.21 -7.41
C PHE A 324 23.11 6.38 -6.52
N SER A 325 23.57 7.60 -6.82
CA SER A 325 23.16 8.78 -6.05
C SER A 325 23.33 10.10 -6.79
N ASN A 326 22.76 11.16 -6.22
CA ASN A 326 23.06 12.55 -6.59
C ASN A 326 24.11 13.19 -5.65
N LEU A 327 24.91 12.39 -4.94
CA LEU A 327 25.92 12.90 -4.01
C LEU A 327 27.28 13.08 -4.70
N ARG A 328 27.96 14.17 -4.36
CA ARG A 328 29.36 14.41 -4.72
C ARG A 328 30.31 13.58 -3.85
N ASN A 329 31.59 13.59 -4.20
CA ASN A 329 32.62 12.83 -3.45
C ASN A 329 32.77 13.26 -1.98
N ASP A 330 32.37 14.49 -1.65
CA ASP A 330 32.32 15.02 -0.28
C ASP A 330 30.99 14.75 0.44
N TYR A 331 30.12 13.92 -0.16
CA TYR A 331 28.76 13.59 0.30
C TYR A 331 27.76 14.76 0.26
N SER A 332 28.12 15.91 -0.32
CA SER A 332 27.15 16.98 -0.53
C SER A 332 26.16 16.62 -1.66
N PRO A 333 24.86 16.93 -1.53
CA PRO A 333 23.89 16.68 -2.58
C PRO A 333 24.08 17.69 -3.73
N SER A 334 24.18 17.17 -4.96
CA SER A 334 24.06 18.00 -6.17
C SER A 334 22.58 18.12 -6.57
N LEU A 335 22.23 19.22 -7.24
CA LEU A 335 20.89 19.42 -7.77
C LEU A 335 20.57 18.36 -8.83
N PHE A 336 19.36 17.82 -8.79
CA PHE A 336 18.80 16.97 -9.83
C PHE A 336 17.29 17.21 -9.89
N THR A 337 16.68 17.01 -11.06
CA THR A 337 15.22 17.02 -11.22
C THR A 337 14.82 15.97 -12.26
N ILE A 338 13.68 15.33 -12.05
CA ILE A 338 13.12 14.28 -12.88
C ILE A 338 11.63 14.58 -13.03
N ASN A 339 11.25 15.17 -14.17
CA ASN A 339 9.90 15.64 -14.40
C ASN A 339 9.28 14.99 -15.65
N ALA A 340 8.18 14.28 -15.45
CA ALA A 340 7.26 13.88 -16.51
C ALA A 340 6.11 14.89 -16.58
N SER A 341 5.86 15.52 -17.73
CA SER A 341 4.71 16.42 -17.89
C SER A 341 3.37 15.67 -17.96
N ALA A 342 3.40 14.40 -18.37
CA ALA A 342 2.29 13.46 -18.32
C ALA A 342 2.56 12.36 -17.27
N GLN A 343 2.49 11.08 -17.64
CA GLN A 343 2.51 9.94 -16.71
C GLN A 343 3.90 9.32 -16.53
N GLY A 344 4.22 8.87 -15.32
CA GLY A 344 5.38 8.02 -15.04
C GLY A 344 6.66 8.82 -14.81
N ALA A 345 6.98 9.10 -13.55
CA ALA A 345 8.27 9.66 -13.13
C ALA A 345 8.91 8.79 -12.05
N GLY A 346 10.19 8.47 -12.21
CA GLY A 346 10.93 7.62 -11.29
C GLY A 346 12.33 8.13 -10.99
N GLY A 347 12.74 8.15 -9.73
CA GLY A 347 14.12 8.50 -9.37
C GLY A 347 15.17 7.59 -10.03
N ILE A 348 14.82 6.33 -10.29
CA ILE A 348 15.64 5.36 -11.04
C ILE A 348 15.03 5.08 -12.41
N ALA A 349 13.78 4.60 -12.44
CA ALA A 349 13.14 4.14 -13.66
C ALA A 349 11.78 4.82 -13.87
N GLY A 350 11.51 5.42 -15.02
CA GLY A 350 10.16 5.94 -15.30
C GLY A 350 9.09 4.83 -15.19
N ALA A 351 9.40 3.65 -15.76
CA ALA A 351 8.66 2.41 -15.50
C ALA A 351 9.54 1.15 -15.59
N ILE A 352 9.13 0.10 -14.86
CA ILE A 352 9.68 -1.25 -14.90
C ILE A 352 8.55 -2.22 -15.22
N ILE A 353 8.47 -2.75 -16.44
CA ILE A 353 7.32 -3.50 -16.93
C ILE A 353 7.72 -4.93 -17.29
N ASN A 354 6.97 -5.91 -16.78
CA ASN A 354 7.19 -7.34 -17.00
C ASN A 354 8.65 -7.75 -16.76
N SER A 355 9.26 -7.18 -15.73
CA SER A 355 10.70 -7.28 -15.46
C SER A 355 10.97 -7.60 -13.98
N GLY A 356 12.21 -8.00 -13.68
CA GLY A 356 12.75 -8.04 -12.33
C GLY A 356 13.66 -6.85 -12.04
N CYS A 357 13.90 -6.56 -10.76
CA CYS A 357 14.90 -5.57 -10.35
C CYS A 357 15.70 -5.99 -9.10
N GLU A 358 17.00 -5.70 -9.11
CA GLU A 358 17.91 -5.83 -7.97
C GLU A 358 18.54 -4.47 -7.70
N LEU A 359 17.91 -3.67 -6.84
CA LEU A 359 18.33 -2.30 -6.57
C LEU A 359 18.96 -2.19 -5.19
N SER A 360 20.17 -1.65 -5.11
CA SER A 360 20.90 -1.58 -3.86
C SER A 360 21.74 -0.32 -3.70
N ASN A 361 21.88 0.16 -2.46
CA ASN A 361 22.73 1.30 -2.10
C ASN A 361 22.40 2.55 -2.93
N ILE A 362 21.14 2.96 -2.93
CA ILE A 362 20.66 4.11 -3.70
C ILE A 362 20.34 5.25 -2.75
N THR A 363 20.81 6.45 -3.03
CA THR A 363 20.47 7.66 -2.26
C THR A 363 20.11 8.81 -3.18
N LEU A 364 18.86 9.28 -3.11
CA LEU A 364 18.39 10.49 -3.79
C LEU A 364 18.04 11.52 -2.73
N GLN A 365 18.74 12.65 -2.70
CA GLN A 365 18.66 13.61 -1.61
C GLN A 365 18.40 15.03 -2.12
N HIS A 366 17.31 15.62 -1.64
CA HIS A 366 16.95 17.02 -1.82
C HIS A 366 16.03 17.42 -0.67
N ALA A 367 16.60 17.93 0.42
CA ALA A 367 15.82 18.37 1.57
C ALA A 367 14.97 19.59 1.20
N ILE A 368 13.74 19.63 1.71
CA ILE A 368 12.81 20.76 1.54
C ILE A 368 12.28 21.19 2.90
N SER A 369 11.90 22.46 3.01
CA SER A 369 11.07 22.98 4.09
C SER A 369 9.57 22.83 3.79
N GLU A 370 8.72 23.13 4.77
CA GLU A 370 7.25 23.16 4.59
C GLU A 370 6.80 24.24 3.58
N GLU A 371 7.58 25.31 3.39
CA GLU A 371 7.27 26.37 2.41
C GLU A 371 7.55 25.91 0.96
N GLU A 372 8.38 24.88 0.80
CA GLU A 372 8.85 24.36 -0.48
C GLU A 372 8.08 23.12 -0.93
N VAL A 373 6.91 22.84 -0.34
CA VAL A 373 6.07 21.68 -0.68
C VAL A 373 5.73 21.58 -2.16
N ASN A 374 5.79 22.69 -2.92
CA ASN A 374 5.52 22.79 -4.36
C ASN A 374 6.73 22.54 -5.27
N LEU A 375 7.90 22.26 -4.71
CA LEU A 375 9.09 21.98 -5.50
C LEU A 375 8.95 20.66 -6.28
N ARG A 376 9.34 20.68 -7.56
CA ARG A 376 9.28 19.54 -8.47
C ARG A 376 10.66 18.91 -8.62
N VAL A 377 10.98 17.98 -7.70
CA VAL A 377 12.24 17.22 -7.75
C VAL A 377 12.01 15.90 -8.47
N ILE A 378 11.18 15.01 -7.94
CA ILE A 378 10.67 13.83 -8.66
C ILE A 378 9.18 14.05 -8.87
N TYR A 379 8.78 14.41 -10.08
CA TYR A 379 7.43 14.90 -10.36
C TYR A 379 6.82 14.29 -11.61
N SER A 380 5.53 13.95 -11.51
CA SER A 380 4.71 13.51 -12.64
C SER A 380 3.45 14.37 -12.76
N GLY A 381 3.18 14.92 -13.94
CA GLY A 381 2.01 15.78 -14.17
C GLY A 381 0.68 15.04 -14.24
N SER A 382 0.68 13.73 -14.53
CA SER A 382 -0.54 12.92 -14.73
C SER A 382 -0.56 11.61 -13.93
N GLY A 383 0.18 11.53 -12.82
CA GLY A 383 0.19 10.39 -11.89
C GLY A 383 1.35 9.42 -12.12
N LEU A 384 1.44 8.34 -11.36
CA LEU A 384 2.54 7.36 -11.41
C LEU A 384 3.90 8.01 -11.09
N ALA A 385 4.07 8.46 -9.85
CA ALA A 385 5.33 9.03 -9.38
C ALA A 385 5.96 8.15 -8.28
N GLY A 386 7.26 7.89 -8.38
CA GLY A 386 7.99 7.09 -7.40
C GLY A 386 9.46 7.50 -7.21
N GLY A 387 9.99 7.39 -6.00
CA GLY A 387 11.43 7.61 -5.77
C GLY A 387 12.33 6.58 -6.47
N ILE A 388 11.81 5.39 -6.74
CA ILE A 388 12.43 4.36 -7.58
C ILE A 388 11.75 4.31 -8.94
N ALA A 389 10.42 4.05 -8.95
CA ALA A 389 9.69 3.91 -10.20
C ALA A 389 8.27 4.47 -10.15
N GLY A 390 7.86 5.14 -11.22
CA GLY A 390 6.48 5.60 -11.38
C GLY A 390 5.50 4.43 -11.49
N GLU A 391 5.82 3.46 -12.34
CA GLU A 391 5.08 2.20 -12.50
C GLU A 391 6.01 0.99 -12.43
N ALA A 392 5.62 -0.04 -11.69
CA ALA A 392 6.37 -1.29 -11.55
C ALA A 392 5.44 -2.51 -11.71
N ARG A 393 5.59 -3.26 -12.80
CA ARG A 393 4.94 -4.58 -12.99
C ARG A 393 6.00 -5.66 -12.89
N ILE A 394 6.15 -6.20 -11.69
CA ILE A 394 7.23 -7.12 -11.33
C ILE A 394 6.80 -8.56 -11.63
N SER A 395 7.45 -9.16 -12.63
CA SER A 395 7.19 -10.53 -13.08
C SER A 395 8.28 -11.53 -12.74
N GLN A 396 9.38 -11.06 -12.15
CA GLN A 396 10.50 -11.89 -11.69
C GLN A 396 10.88 -11.49 -10.26
N PRO A 397 11.46 -12.41 -9.45
CA PRO A 397 11.90 -12.10 -8.10
C PRO A 397 12.78 -10.85 -8.05
N SER A 398 12.43 -9.93 -7.15
CA SER A 398 13.04 -8.60 -7.10
C SER A 398 13.39 -8.19 -5.68
N SER A 399 14.34 -7.27 -5.54
CA SER A 399 14.76 -6.77 -4.24
C SER A 399 15.16 -5.29 -4.27
N LEU A 400 14.76 -4.57 -3.22
CA LEU A 400 15.21 -3.21 -2.90
C LEU A 400 15.97 -3.27 -1.57
N ARG A 401 17.25 -2.90 -1.58
CA ARG A 401 18.12 -2.97 -0.38
C ARG A 401 18.88 -1.68 -0.13
N ASN A 402 18.80 -1.13 1.08
CA ASN A 402 19.53 0.09 1.44
C ASN A 402 19.24 1.26 0.47
N ILE A 403 17.95 1.54 0.29
CA ILE A 403 17.45 2.64 -0.54
C ILE A 403 17.08 3.82 0.36
N LYS A 404 17.50 5.02 0.00
CA LYS A 404 17.16 6.26 0.70
C LYS A 404 16.58 7.26 -0.29
N ILE A 405 15.28 7.49 -0.21
CA ILE A 405 14.60 8.56 -0.96
C ILE A 405 14.36 9.71 0.02
N LEU A 406 15.24 10.70 -0.03
CA LEU A 406 15.28 11.90 0.82
C LEU A 406 15.00 13.15 -0.02
N ALA A 407 14.17 13.00 -1.05
CA ALA A 407 13.75 14.05 -1.97
C ALA A 407 12.23 13.95 -2.16
N PRO A 408 11.52 15.07 -2.39
CA PRO A 408 10.07 15.05 -2.52
C PRO A 408 9.65 14.29 -3.80
N VAL A 409 8.61 13.46 -3.64
CA VAL A 409 7.97 12.72 -4.74
C VAL A 409 6.54 13.23 -4.88
N ARG A 410 6.22 13.80 -6.05
CA ARG A 410 4.94 14.51 -6.26
C ARG A 410 4.22 14.19 -7.55
N SER A 411 2.90 14.31 -7.49
CA SER A 411 2.04 14.49 -8.65
C SER A 411 0.87 15.41 -8.31
N GLU A 412 0.22 16.01 -9.29
CA GLU A 412 -1.12 16.61 -9.09
C GLU A 412 -2.24 15.58 -9.26
N GLN A 413 -1.88 14.33 -9.61
CA GLN A 413 -2.79 13.23 -9.84
C GLN A 413 -2.41 12.04 -8.94
N ASN A 414 -2.72 10.82 -9.40
CA ASN A 414 -2.84 9.64 -8.55
C ASN A 414 -1.55 8.80 -8.53
N GLU A 415 -1.51 7.82 -7.63
CA GLU A 415 -0.54 6.73 -7.58
C GLU A 415 0.88 7.25 -7.36
N VAL A 416 1.09 7.85 -6.19
CA VAL A 416 2.37 8.43 -5.76
C VAL A 416 2.90 7.65 -4.57
N GLY A 417 4.11 7.12 -4.70
CA GLY A 417 4.79 6.42 -3.61
C GLY A 417 6.19 6.96 -3.38
N GLY A 418 6.64 7.02 -2.12
CA GLY A 418 8.02 7.41 -1.86
C GLY A 418 9.04 6.44 -2.47
N LEU A 419 8.70 5.15 -2.63
CA LEU A 419 9.49 4.19 -3.42
C LEU A 419 8.87 3.98 -4.81
N MET A 420 7.61 3.52 -4.88
CA MET A 420 6.98 3.20 -6.16
C MET A 420 5.54 3.72 -6.24
N GLY A 421 5.17 4.32 -7.37
CA GLY A 421 3.83 4.86 -7.58
C GLY A 421 2.76 3.77 -7.65
N LYS A 422 2.62 3.14 -8.81
CA LYS A 422 1.79 1.95 -9.00
C LYS A 422 2.65 0.70 -9.07
N THR A 423 2.25 -0.37 -8.38
CA THR A 423 3.00 -1.62 -8.32
C THR A 423 2.08 -2.84 -8.45
N ASP A 424 2.33 -3.65 -9.45
CA ASP A 424 1.68 -4.95 -9.66
C ASP A 424 2.72 -6.06 -9.48
N LEU A 425 2.51 -6.98 -8.52
CA LEU A 425 3.41 -8.08 -8.24
C LEU A 425 2.82 -9.41 -8.73
N SER A 426 3.44 -10.04 -9.73
CA SER A 426 3.25 -11.46 -10.04
C SER A 426 4.42 -12.33 -9.57
N ALA A 427 5.46 -11.72 -9.01
CA ALA A 427 6.60 -12.36 -8.34
C ALA A 427 6.95 -11.61 -7.06
N ASP A 428 7.74 -12.23 -6.18
CA ASP A 428 8.11 -11.63 -4.90
C ASP A 428 8.92 -10.35 -5.06
N LEU A 429 8.60 -9.34 -4.24
CA LEU A 429 9.41 -8.14 -4.05
C LEU A 429 9.86 -8.05 -2.59
N THR A 430 11.18 -8.15 -2.36
CA THR A 430 11.76 -8.03 -1.01
C THR A 430 12.28 -6.61 -0.75
N ILE A 431 11.81 -6.00 0.34
CA ILE A 431 12.24 -4.67 0.79
C ILE A 431 13.10 -4.80 2.05
N GLN A 432 14.31 -4.24 2.03
CA GLN A 432 15.26 -4.33 3.13
C GLN A 432 16.01 -3.01 3.38
N ILE A 433 15.89 -2.46 4.59
CA ILE A 433 16.64 -1.27 5.02
C ILE A 433 16.34 -0.06 4.11
N CYS A 434 15.07 0.12 3.75
CA CYS A 434 14.65 1.25 2.91
C CYS A 434 14.14 2.42 3.76
N THR A 435 14.53 3.64 3.42
CA THR A 435 14.11 4.88 4.08
C THR A 435 13.47 5.82 3.07
N VAL A 436 12.27 6.31 3.39
CA VAL A 436 11.68 7.49 2.75
C VAL A 436 11.66 8.61 3.79
N GLY A 437 12.25 9.75 3.43
CA GLY A 437 12.54 10.82 4.39
C GLY A 437 12.11 12.22 3.96
N SER A 438 11.21 12.32 2.99
CA SER A 438 10.72 13.59 2.45
C SER A 438 9.23 13.51 2.08
N LEU A 439 8.66 14.61 1.63
CA LEU A 439 7.26 14.73 1.22
C LEU A 439 6.88 13.73 0.12
N VAL A 440 5.77 13.03 0.33
CA VAL A 440 5.08 12.27 -0.72
C VAL A 440 3.69 12.86 -0.89
N LYS A 441 3.40 13.42 -2.05
CA LYS A 441 2.16 14.18 -2.25
C LYS A 441 1.50 13.93 -3.60
N GLY A 442 0.19 13.71 -3.59
CA GLY A 442 -0.61 13.60 -4.80
C GLY A 442 -2.10 13.79 -4.56
N LYS A 443 -2.92 13.20 -5.43
CA LYS A 443 -4.38 13.24 -5.34
C LYS A 443 -4.93 11.95 -4.73
N ASP A 444 -4.97 10.85 -5.48
CA ASP A 444 -5.48 9.56 -4.98
C ASP A 444 -4.38 8.48 -4.93
N ASN A 445 -4.46 7.53 -3.99
CA ASN A 445 -3.50 6.42 -3.82
C ASN A 445 -2.07 6.90 -3.51
N ILE A 446 -1.88 7.44 -2.30
CA ILE A 446 -0.63 8.05 -1.87
C ILE A 446 -0.04 7.28 -0.69
N GLY A 447 1.22 6.86 -0.79
CA GLY A 447 1.85 6.12 0.30
C GLY A 447 3.34 6.41 0.48
N GLY A 448 3.81 6.34 1.72
CA GLY A 448 5.23 6.57 2.00
C GLY A 448 6.15 5.62 1.25
N PHE A 449 5.76 4.36 1.03
CA PHE A 449 6.49 3.45 0.13
C PHE A 449 5.75 3.25 -1.20
N PHE A 450 4.47 2.90 -1.16
CA PHE A 450 3.70 2.52 -2.34
C PHE A 450 2.42 3.36 -2.44
N GLY A 451 2.20 3.98 -3.59
CA GLY A 451 0.92 4.65 -3.86
C GLY A 451 -0.22 3.63 -3.99
N ASN A 452 -0.07 2.69 -4.92
CA ASN A 452 -0.98 1.59 -5.18
C ASN A 452 -0.19 0.27 -5.31
N LEU A 453 -0.49 -0.71 -4.46
CA LEU A 453 0.10 -2.04 -4.52
C LEU A 453 -0.97 -3.11 -4.71
N ASN A 454 -0.89 -3.84 -5.82
CA ASN A 454 -1.63 -5.07 -6.08
C ASN A 454 -0.67 -6.26 -6.11
N SER A 455 -0.78 -7.13 -5.11
CA SER A 455 0.08 -8.31 -5.00
C SER A 455 -0.69 -9.61 -5.25
N ARG A 456 -0.39 -10.26 -6.38
CA ARG A 456 -0.80 -11.65 -6.65
C ARG A 456 0.22 -12.67 -6.14
N ASN A 457 1.28 -12.20 -5.50
CA ASN A 457 2.34 -12.97 -4.85
C ASN A 457 2.66 -12.32 -3.50
N HIS A 458 3.92 -12.16 -3.10
CA HIS A 458 4.27 -11.54 -1.82
C HIS A 458 5.06 -10.23 -1.97
N LEU A 459 4.63 -9.20 -1.23
CA LEU A 459 5.56 -8.17 -0.77
C LEU A 459 6.20 -8.66 0.53
N VAL A 460 7.53 -8.75 0.57
CA VAL A 460 8.27 -9.20 1.77
C VAL A 460 8.99 -8.01 2.41
N LEU A 461 8.52 -7.58 3.58
CA LEU A 461 9.20 -6.56 4.39
C LEU A 461 10.20 -7.25 5.32
N ASN A 462 11.49 -7.13 5.04
CA ASN A 462 12.55 -7.87 5.73
C ASN A 462 13.67 -6.92 6.20
N GLY A 463 14.62 -7.44 6.98
CA GLY A 463 15.74 -6.71 7.54
C GLY A 463 15.73 -6.76 9.07
N ARG A 464 16.53 -5.89 9.69
CA ARG A 464 16.47 -5.67 11.13
C ARG A 464 15.26 -4.77 11.46
N ASP A 465 14.71 -4.91 12.65
CA ASP A 465 13.60 -4.07 13.11
C ASP A 465 13.90 -2.58 12.94
N LYS A 466 12.88 -1.85 12.50
CA LYS A 466 12.84 -0.41 12.24
C LYS A 466 13.76 0.08 11.13
N ALA A 467 14.40 -0.82 10.36
CA ALA A 467 15.26 -0.41 9.25
C ALA A 467 14.47 -0.04 7.99
N ASN A 468 13.32 -0.67 7.77
CA ASN A 468 12.33 -0.16 6.80
C ASN A 468 11.55 0.95 7.49
N ARG A 469 11.64 2.17 6.98
CA ARG A 469 11.15 3.32 7.71
C ARG A 469 10.71 4.50 6.84
N ILE A 470 9.67 5.20 7.28
CA ILE A 470 9.24 6.50 6.76
C ILE A 470 9.42 7.51 7.89
N VAL A 471 10.48 8.32 7.86
CA VAL A 471 10.90 9.14 9.01
C VAL A 471 11.52 10.46 8.57
N GLN A 472 11.38 11.49 9.39
CA GLN A 472 12.10 12.75 9.18
C GLN A 472 13.62 12.53 9.26
N ILE A 473 14.37 13.14 8.33
CA ILE A 473 15.85 13.10 8.27
C ILE A 473 16.38 14.54 8.12
N ASP A 474 17.45 14.88 8.84
CA ASP A 474 18.20 16.14 8.74
C ASP A 474 17.32 17.42 8.73
N ASN A 475 16.27 17.44 9.57
CA ASN A 475 15.25 18.50 9.69
C ASN A 475 14.43 18.77 8.42
N GLY A 476 14.51 17.93 7.38
CA GLY A 476 13.69 18.06 6.18
C GLY A 476 12.20 17.87 6.49
N TYR A 477 11.32 18.48 5.71
CA TYR A 477 9.88 18.29 5.83
C TYR A 477 9.47 16.89 5.34
N ILE A 478 8.69 16.19 6.16
CA ILE A 478 8.08 14.90 5.81
C ILE A 478 6.59 14.93 6.14
N ALA A 479 5.79 14.60 5.14
CA ALA A 479 4.37 14.36 5.27
C ALA A 479 3.93 13.46 4.11
N ILE A 480 2.85 12.71 4.33
CA ILE A 480 2.16 11.97 3.28
C ILE A 480 0.80 12.62 3.06
N GLU A 481 0.63 13.25 1.91
CA GLU A 481 -0.51 14.13 1.65
C GLU A 481 -1.26 13.74 0.37
N GLY A 482 -2.57 13.63 0.46
CA GLY A 482 -3.43 13.47 -0.70
C GLY A 482 -4.89 13.76 -0.42
N THR A 483 -5.74 13.53 -1.40
CA THR A 483 -7.19 13.62 -1.29
C THR A 483 -7.79 12.29 -0.86
N LYS A 484 -7.44 11.19 -1.55
CA LYS A 484 -8.01 9.85 -1.29
C LYS A 484 -6.97 8.76 -1.17
N TYR A 485 -7.28 7.77 -0.34
CA TYR A 485 -6.47 6.57 -0.11
C TYR A 485 -5.01 6.95 0.22
N VAL A 486 -4.84 7.63 1.36
CA VAL A 486 -3.54 8.14 1.82
C VAL A 486 -3.09 7.30 3.00
N GLY A 487 -1.93 6.66 2.92
CA GLY A 487 -1.39 5.87 4.01
C GLY A 487 0.07 6.14 4.31
N GLY A 488 0.49 6.01 5.57
CA GLY A 488 1.89 6.25 5.94
C GLY A 488 2.89 5.37 5.18
N MET A 489 2.50 4.15 4.80
CA MET A 489 3.30 3.26 3.94
C MET A 489 2.60 2.94 2.61
N PHE A 490 1.30 2.66 2.63
CA PHE A 490 0.53 2.24 1.46
C PHE A 490 -0.70 3.12 1.24
N GLY A 491 -0.87 3.69 0.05
CA GLY A 491 -2.14 4.36 -0.29
C GLY A 491 -3.28 3.36 -0.43
N LEU A 492 -3.16 2.48 -1.43
CA LEU A 492 -4.01 1.31 -1.64
C LEU A 492 -3.19 0.03 -1.53
N LEU A 493 -3.69 -0.93 -0.76
CA LEU A 493 -3.11 -2.26 -0.62
C LEU A 493 -4.13 -3.36 -0.93
N GLU A 494 -3.84 -4.13 -1.97
CA GLU A 494 -4.51 -5.37 -2.30
C GLU A 494 -3.48 -6.52 -2.38
N GLY A 495 -3.80 -7.67 -1.79
CA GLY A 495 -2.94 -8.84 -1.82
C GLY A 495 -2.02 -9.02 -0.61
N ASP A 496 -1.19 -10.06 -0.63
CA ASP A 496 -0.45 -10.55 0.54
C ASP A 496 0.82 -9.74 0.86
N ILE A 497 1.04 -9.48 2.16
CA ILE A 497 2.26 -8.88 2.70
C ILE A 497 2.83 -9.81 3.77
N GLN A 498 4.11 -10.14 3.63
CA GLN A 498 4.89 -10.87 4.62
C GLN A 498 5.84 -9.93 5.35
N ALA A 499 5.41 -9.41 6.50
CA ALA A 499 6.28 -8.64 7.36
C ALA A 499 7.12 -9.56 8.27
N LYS A 500 8.42 -9.68 7.95
CA LYS A 500 9.42 -10.47 8.70
C LYS A 500 10.18 -9.64 9.73
N SER A 501 10.02 -8.32 9.71
CA SER A 501 10.64 -7.36 10.61
C SER A 501 9.70 -6.19 10.87
N ILE A 502 9.85 -5.51 12.01
CA ILE A 502 9.05 -4.33 12.35
C ILE A 502 9.43 -3.16 11.43
N SER A 503 8.46 -2.49 10.81
CA SER A 503 8.67 -1.25 10.04
C SER A 503 8.30 -0.01 10.87
N LEU A 504 9.06 1.08 10.75
CA LEU A 504 8.84 2.31 11.52
C LEU A 504 8.16 3.40 10.66
N ILE A 505 7.09 4.00 11.16
CA ILE A 505 6.40 5.11 10.50
C ILE A 505 6.34 6.31 11.45
N ASN A 506 7.01 7.40 11.06
CA ASN A 506 7.02 8.68 11.74
C ASN A 506 6.89 9.81 10.71
N ALA A 507 5.68 9.96 10.18
CA ALA A 507 5.29 11.03 9.28
C ALA A 507 3.80 11.30 9.48
N ASN A 508 3.36 12.55 9.41
CA ASN A 508 1.93 12.83 9.45
C ASN A 508 1.25 12.41 8.14
N VAL A 509 0.01 11.96 8.24
CA VAL A 509 -0.83 11.54 7.11
C VAL A 509 -2.02 12.47 6.98
N THR A 510 -2.20 13.07 5.81
CA THR A 510 -3.30 13.97 5.50
C THR A 510 -4.08 13.48 4.29
N ALA A 511 -5.34 13.08 4.50
CA ALA A 511 -6.31 12.76 3.46
C ALA A 511 -7.38 13.85 3.42
N ASN A 512 -7.32 14.77 2.45
CA ASN A 512 -8.23 15.93 2.39
C ASN A 512 -9.71 15.54 2.29
N GLU A 513 -10.02 14.35 1.78
CA GLU A 513 -11.36 13.78 1.81
C GLU A 513 -11.35 12.43 2.54
N ASN A 514 -11.11 11.33 1.83
CA ASN A 514 -11.35 9.97 2.31
C ASN A 514 -10.49 9.00 1.49
N PHE A 515 -9.75 8.01 1.98
CA PHE A 515 -9.57 7.47 3.33
C PHE A 515 -8.11 7.68 3.77
N GLY A 516 -7.89 7.88 5.07
CA GLY A 516 -6.56 8.15 5.64
C GLY A 516 -6.18 7.13 6.69
N GLY A 517 -4.97 6.55 6.61
CA GLY A 517 -4.48 5.58 7.60
C GLY A 517 -3.02 5.77 7.97
N GLY A 518 -2.64 5.52 9.23
CA GLY A 518 -1.23 5.65 9.61
C GLY A 518 -0.30 4.63 8.92
N VAL A 519 -0.84 3.48 8.50
CA VAL A 519 -0.11 2.51 7.67
C VAL A 519 -0.70 2.45 6.27
N ILE A 520 -2.03 2.25 6.17
CA ILE A 520 -2.74 1.96 4.92
C ILE A 520 -3.94 2.90 4.74
N GLY A 521 -4.03 3.58 3.60
CA GLY A 521 -5.24 4.36 3.26
C GLY A 521 -6.46 3.45 3.03
N LYS A 522 -6.34 2.49 2.10
CA LYS A 522 -7.35 1.45 1.83
C LYS A 522 -6.73 0.05 1.77
N GLN A 523 -7.32 -0.89 2.50
CA GLN A 523 -6.90 -2.30 2.57
C GLN A 523 -8.00 -3.20 1.99
N GLN A 524 -7.62 -4.13 1.11
CA GLN A 524 -8.55 -5.08 0.48
C GLN A 524 -7.99 -6.51 0.46
N ASN A 525 -8.83 -7.48 0.83
CA ASN A 525 -8.59 -8.91 0.66
C ASN A 525 -7.26 -9.43 1.26
N ASN A 526 -6.82 -8.89 2.39
CA ASN A 526 -5.56 -9.30 3.02
C ASN A 526 -5.57 -9.22 4.55
N THR A 527 -4.47 -9.64 5.18
CA THR A 527 -4.28 -9.54 6.63
C THR A 527 -3.21 -8.52 6.96
N LEU A 528 -3.53 -7.57 7.85
CA LEU A 528 -2.56 -6.66 8.46
C LEU A 528 -2.22 -7.17 9.87
N GLU A 529 -0.96 -7.52 10.08
CA GLU A 529 -0.40 -7.80 11.41
C GLU A 529 0.17 -6.49 11.98
N GLY A 530 -0.64 -5.77 12.76
CA GLY A 530 -0.33 -4.45 13.33
C GLY A 530 0.96 -4.43 14.15
N LYS A 531 1.28 -5.54 14.84
CA LYS A 531 2.56 -5.74 15.57
C LYS A 531 3.82 -5.59 14.70
N SER A 532 3.67 -5.68 13.38
CA SER A 532 4.77 -5.56 12.41
C SER A 532 5.07 -4.10 12.05
N PHE A 533 4.36 -3.15 12.65
CA PHE A 533 4.53 -1.72 12.44
C PHE A 533 4.69 -1.03 13.79
N GLU A 534 5.65 -0.12 13.88
CA GLU A 534 5.79 0.80 15.00
C GLU A 534 5.50 2.21 14.48
N ILE A 535 4.63 2.91 15.18
CA ILE A 535 4.11 4.22 14.77
C ILE A 535 4.43 5.24 15.85
N ASP A 536 4.88 6.42 15.43
CA ASP A 536 5.20 7.51 16.35
C ASP A 536 3.97 7.92 17.19
N ALA A 537 4.16 8.06 18.50
CA ALA A 537 3.08 8.40 19.44
C ALA A 537 2.54 9.84 19.25
N ASN A 538 3.24 10.69 18.51
CA ASN A 538 2.79 12.03 18.14
C ASN A 538 2.27 12.10 16.70
N MET A 539 2.27 10.97 15.97
CA MET A 539 1.75 10.93 14.60
C MET A 539 0.30 11.39 14.58
N ARG A 540 0.00 12.25 13.60
CA ARG A 540 -1.37 12.67 13.28
C ARG A 540 -1.81 12.04 11.99
N VAL A 541 -2.98 11.39 12.03
CA VAL A 541 -3.69 10.94 10.84
C VAL A 541 -4.97 11.77 10.74
N GLN A 542 -5.09 12.52 9.65
CA GLN A 542 -6.15 13.52 9.51
C GLN A 542 -6.90 13.44 8.18
N GLY A 543 -8.21 13.68 8.22
CA GLY A 543 -9.05 13.76 7.03
C GLY A 543 -10.55 13.88 7.29
N ALA A 544 -11.40 13.82 6.25
CA ALA A 544 -12.84 14.08 6.38
C ALA A 544 -13.67 12.81 6.67
N ASP A 545 -13.38 11.67 6.05
CA ASP A 545 -14.10 10.41 6.28
C ASP A 545 -13.20 9.18 6.23
N ALA A 546 -13.56 8.19 7.06
CA ALA A 546 -12.84 6.93 7.28
C ALA A 546 -11.34 7.15 7.51
N ILE A 547 -11.04 7.75 8.66
CA ILE A 547 -9.67 7.96 9.12
C ILE A 547 -9.37 7.00 10.28
N GLY A 548 -8.26 6.27 10.14
CA GLY A 548 -7.81 5.27 11.10
C GLY A 548 -6.37 5.48 11.54
N GLY A 549 -6.03 5.15 12.78
CA GLY A 549 -4.63 5.18 13.22
C GLY A 549 -3.74 4.19 12.46
N LEU A 550 -4.28 3.03 12.05
CA LEU A 550 -3.59 2.08 11.17
C LEU A 550 -4.16 2.11 9.75
N VAL A 551 -5.49 1.99 9.63
CA VAL A 551 -6.17 1.75 8.34
C VAL A 551 -7.34 2.70 8.17
N GLY A 552 -7.38 3.46 7.07
CA GLY A 552 -8.53 4.32 6.78
C GLY A 552 -9.80 3.50 6.50
N PHE A 553 -9.75 2.69 5.45
CA PHE A 553 -10.85 1.82 5.04
C PHE A 553 -10.38 0.37 4.82
N ALA A 554 -11.00 -0.57 5.51
CA ALA A 554 -10.73 -2.00 5.40
C ALA A 554 -11.91 -2.73 4.76
N GLU A 555 -11.66 -3.57 3.76
CA GLU A 555 -12.68 -4.34 3.06
C GLU A 555 -12.27 -5.81 2.94
N SER A 556 -13.15 -6.72 3.36
CA SER A 556 -12.94 -8.17 3.24
C SER A 556 -11.59 -8.62 3.80
N SER A 557 -11.13 -7.97 4.87
CA SER A 557 -9.77 -8.08 5.38
C SER A 557 -9.74 -8.58 6.83
N THR A 558 -8.53 -8.78 7.35
CA THR A 558 -8.27 -9.04 8.78
C THR A 558 -7.26 -8.01 9.27
N ILE A 559 -7.51 -7.42 10.43
CA ILE A 559 -6.55 -6.55 11.12
C ILE A 559 -6.34 -7.12 12.51
N ARG A 560 -5.09 -7.54 12.79
CA ARG A 560 -4.71 -8.18 14.03
C ARG A 560 -3.65 -7.37 14.76
N GLY A 561 -3.89 -7.06 16.02
CA GLY A 561 -3.01 -6.26 16.85
C GLY A 561 -2.03 -7.04 17.72
N SER A 562 -1.56 -6.36 18.76
CA SER A 562 -0.52 -6.82 19.68
C SER A 562 -1.05 -7.56 20.92
N VAL A 563 -2.37 -7.73 21.07
CA VAL A 563 -2.95 -8.47 22.21
C VAL A 563 -2.77 -9.97 21.99
N VAL A 564 -1.73 -10.55 22.57
CA VAL A 564 -1.28 -11.92 22.25
C VAL A 564 -2.07 -13.06 22.90
N LYS A 565 -2.99 -12.76 23.83
CA LYS A 565 -3.79 -13.76 24.55
C LYS A 565 -5.25 -13.30 24.62
N ALA A 566 -6.17 -14.25 24.71
CA ALA A 566 -7.56 -13.95 25.06
C ALA A 566 -7.59 -13.17 26.38
N ILE A 567 -8.49 -12.18 26.46
CA ILE A 567 -8.61 -11.34 27.64
C ILE A 567 -9.20 -12.18 28.78
N ASP A 568 -8.42 -12.37 29.85
CA ASP A 568 -8.88 -13.03 31.06
C ASP A 568 -9.69 -12.03 31.90
N LEU A 569 -10.98 -12.32 32.05
CA LEU A 569 -11.95 -11.50 32.79
C LEU A 569 -12.35 -12.13 34.13
N SER A 570 -11.53 -13.03 34.68
CA SER A 570 -11.63 -13.45 36.09
C SER A 570 -11.34 -12.29 37.06
N SER A 571 -10.64 -11.26 36.58
CA SER A 571 -10.48 -9.94 37.19
C SER A 571 -10.39 -8.89 36.08
N ILE A 572 -10.56 -7.60 36.39
CA ILE A 572 -10.34 -6.54 35.38
C ILE A 572 -8.82 -6.35 35.21
N PRO A 573 -8.25 -6.59 34.02
CA PRO A 573 -6.81 -6.41 33.80
C PRO A 573 -6.38 -4.95 34.00
N SER A 574 -5.09 -4.73 34.26
CA SER A 574 -4.55 -3.36 34.28
C SER A 574 -4.50 -2.79 32.85
N PRO A 575 -4.86 -1.51 32.62
CA PRO A 575 -4.76 -0.88 31.30
C PRO A 575 -3.33 -0.89 30.74
N ASP A 576 -2.31 -0.81 31.61
CA ASP A 576 -0.89 -0.80 31.22
C ASP A 576 -0.38 -2.19 30.77
N SER A 577 -1.18 -3.24 30.94
CA SER A 577 -0.84 -4.60 30.48
C SER A 577 -0.96 -4.78 28.97
N PHE A 578 -1.56 -3.83 28.26
CA PHE A 578 -1.81 -3.90 26.82
C PHE A 578 -0.86 -2.98 26.05
N LYS A 579 -0.09 -3.56 25.12
CA LYS A 579 0.73 -2.79 24.18
C LYS A 579 -0.17 -2.17 23.11
N SER A 580 -0.07 -0.85 22.97
CA SER A 580 -0.79 -0.10 21.94
C SER A 580 -0.33 -0.44 20.53
N ASP A 581 -1.27 -0.63 19.62
CA ASP A 581 -1.05 -0.68 18.18
C ASP A 581 -1.04 0.73 17.57
N PHE A 582 -1.70 1.70 18.21
CA PHE A 582 -1.64 3.12 17.83
C PHE A 582 -1.82 4.06 19.03
N ALA A 583 -0.84 4.95 19.22
CA ALA A 583 -0.81 5.92 20.32
C ALA A 583 -0.95 7.39 19.86
N GLY A 584 -1.06 7.63 18.55
CA GLY A 584 -1.14 8.96 17.96
C GLY A 584 -2.50 9.65 18.09
N THR A 585 -2.74 10.64 17.24
CA THR A 585 -4.04 11.34 17.15
C THR A 585 -4.71 11.07 15.81
N VAL A 586 -5.96 10.62 15.87
CA VAL A 586 -6.88 10.59 14.73
C VAL A 586 -7.85 11.74 14.89
N CYS A 587 -7.93 12.61 13.89
CA CYS A 587 -8.84 13.75 13.90
C CYS A 587 -9.29 14.11 12.50
N SER A 588 -10.38 14.87 12.37
CA SER A 588 -10.54 15.65 11.16
C SER A 588 -9.53 16.79 11.16
N GLY A 589 -8.69 16.85 10.13
CA GLY A 589 -7.71 17.93 10.01
C GLY A 589 -8.39 19.28 10.07
N LYS A 590 -7.67 20.30 10.56
CA LYS A 590 -8.15 21.69 10.41
C LYS A 590 -8.04 22.04 8.93
N THR A 591 -9.12 21.92 8.17
CA THR A 591 -9.26 22.76 6.99
C THR A 591 -9.34 24.18 7.52
N LYS A 592 -8.44 25.05 7.07
CA LYS A 592 -8.70 26.47 7.22
C LYS A 592 -9.81 26.79 6.22
N ASP A 593 -10.83 27.53 6.63
CA ASP A 593 -11.78 28.10 5.67
C ASP A 593 -11.03 29.03 4.70
N ASN A 594 -11.71 29.52 3.67
CA ASN A 594 -11.12 30.46 2.71
C ASN A 594 -10.61 31.76 3.37
N ASP A 595 -10.97 32.02 4.63
CA ASP A 595 -10.58 33.19 5.43
C ASP A 595 -9.45 32.87 6.45
N GLY A 596 -8.94 31.64 6.47
CA GLY A 596 -7.81 31.24 7.32
C GLY A 596 -8.19 30.77 8.72
N ASN A 597 -9.48 30.65 9.06
CA ASN A 597 -9.97 30.18 10.36
C ASN A 597 -9.97 28.65 10.41
N ALA A 598 -9.60 28.07 11.55
CA ALA A 598 -9.75 26.62 11.74
C ALA A 598 -11.24 26.23 11.64
N GLU A 599 -11.60 25.45 10.63
CA GLU A 599 -12.95 24.89 10.53
C GLU A 599 -13.19 23.88 11.65
N ALA A 600 -14.47 23.67 11.96
CA ALA A 600 -14.90 22.66 12.91
C ALA A 600 -14.44 21.26 12.46
N GLU A 601 -14.11 20.43 13.43
CA GLU A 601 -13.77 19.04 13.20
C GLU A 601 -14.99 18.26 12.65
N ASN A 602 -15.03 18.08 11.32
CA ASN A 602 -16.17 17.53 10.57
C ASN A 602 -16.06 16.03 10.21
N GLY A 603 -15.16 15.31 10.88
CA GLY A 603 -14.84 13.92 10.57
C GLY A 603 -16.00 12.93 10.69
N THR A 604 -16.40 12.25 9.61
CA THR A 604 -17.61 11.40 9.68
C THR A 604 -17.37 9.99 10.20
N SER A 605 -16.26 9.32 9.88
CA SER A 605 -15.95 7.98 10.42
C SER A 605 -14.52 7.95 10.95
N MET A 606 -14.38 7.98 12.28
CA MET A 606 -13.10 8.14 12.98
C MET A 606 -12.85 6.97 13.92
N GLY A 607 -11.76 6.24 13.68
CA GLY A 607 -11.34 5.14 14.54
C GLY A 607 -9.88 5.26 14.93
N GLY A 608 -9.53 5.00 16.18
CA GLY A 608 -8.13 5.01 16.59
C GLY A 608 -7.29 3.91 15.94
N ILE A 609 -7.90 2.86 15.39
CA ILE A 609 -7.24 1.87 14.52
C ILE A 609 -7.80 1.92 13.11
N VAL A 610 -9.12 1.82 12.95
CA VAL A 610 -9.81 1.70 11.64
C VAL A 610 -10.89 2.75 11.47
N GLY A 611 -10.84 3.56 10.41
CA GLY A 611 -11.92 4.53 10.14
C GLY A 611 -13.25 3.86 9.77
N TYR A 612 -13.21 3.01 8.74
CA TYR A 612 -14.35 2.21 8.26
C TYR A 612 -13.91 0.77 8.02
N ALA A 613 -14.65 -0.20 8.56
CA ALA A 613 -14.45 -1.63 8.30
C ALA A 613 -15.70 -2.23 7.62
N LEU A 614 -15.53 -2.82 6.43
CA LEU A 614 -16.54 -3.57 5.69
C LEU A 614 -16.15 -5.05 5.66
N ASP A 615 -17.00 -5.93 6.19
CA ASP A 615 -16.81 -7.38 6.17
C ASP A 615 -15.40 -7.82 6.67
N THR A 616 -14.96 -7.19 7.76
CA THR A 616 -13.57 -7.25 8.25
C THR A 616 -13.50 -7.85 9.66
N TYR A 617 -12.48 -8.67 9.90
CA TYR A 617 -12.16 -9.18 11.23
C TYR A 617 -11.22 -8.23 11.96
N LEU A 618 -11.64 -7.76 13.15
CA LEU A 618 -10.83 -6.92 14.04
C LEU A 618 -10.48 -7.74 15.28
N GLU A 619 -9.21 -8.11 15.39
CA GLU A 619 -8.73 -9.07 16.39
C GLU A 619 -7.59 -8.48 17.22
N ASN A 620 -7.64 -8.67 18.52
CA ASN A 620 -6.46 -8.50 19.38
C ASN A 620 -5.87 -7.08 19.34
N LEU A 621 -6.72 -6.06 19.21
CA LEU A 621 -6.29 -4.68 19.02
C LEU A 621 -6.24 -3.91 20.34
N CYS A 622 -5.27 -3.03 20.48
CA CYS A 622 -5.24 -2.05 21.55
C CYS A 622 -4.92 -0.65 21.02
N VAL A 623 -5.64 0.35 21.49
CA VAL A 623 -5.39 1.76 21.16
C VAL A 623 -5.18 2.55 22.44
N THR A 624 -4.23 3.48 22.43
CA THR A 624 -3.99 4.42 23.55
C THR A 624 -4.05 5.89 23.14
N GLY A 625 -4.16 6.14 21.84
CA GLY A 625 -4.20 7.47 21.26
C GLY A 625 -5.46 8.27 21.56
N LYS A 626 -5.62 9.35 20.80
CA LYS A 626 -6.78 10.25 20.84
C LYS A 626 -7.59 10.11 19.57
N VAL A 627 -8.90 10.09 19.69
CA VAL A 627 -9.83 10.03 18.55
C VAL A 627 -10.84 11.15 18.66
N PHE A 628 -10.83 12.03 17.65
CA PHE A 628 -11.74 13.16 17.57
C PHE A 628 -12.49 13.13 16.24
N GLY A 629 -13.81 13.32 16.29
CA GLY A 629 -14.64 13.34 15.08
C GLY A 629 -16.02 13.92 15.32
N ARG A 630 -16.89 13.74 14.33
CA ARG A 630 -18.25 14.29 14.27
C ARG A 630 -19.34 13.23 14.20
N GLU A 631 -19.36 12.31 13.24
CA GLU A 631 -20.57 11.45 13.10
C GLU A 631 -20.43 10.10 13.81
N LYS A 632 -19.46 9.29 13.40
CA LYS A 632 -19.23 7.91 13.85
C LYS A 632 -17.83 7.81 14.43
N VAL A 633 -17.70 7.94 15.74
CA VAL A 633 -16.42 8.01 16.44
C VAL A 633 -16.26 6.80 17.35
N GLY A 634 -15.19 6.03 17.15
CA GLY A 634 -14.87 4.85 17.95
C GLY A 634 -13.41 4.84 18.38
N GLY A 635 -13.11 4.34 19.59
CA GLY A 635 -11.70 4.19 20.00
C GLY A 635 -10.94 3.24 19.07
N ILE A 636 -11.52 2.10 18.69
CA ILE A 636 -10.90 1.16 17.73
C ILE A 636 -11.42 1.41 16.32
N VAL A 637 -12.74 1.44 16.12
CA VAL A 637 -13.36 1.57 14.80
C VAL A 637 -14.50 2.58 14.77
N GLY A 638 -14.45 3.51 13.82
CA GLY A 638 -15.50 4.51 13.65
C GLY A 638 -16.81 3.88 13.18
N HIS A 639 -16.76 3.18 12.03
CA HIS A 639 -17.91 2.50 11.45
C HIS A 639 -17.57 1.06 11.06
N LEU A 640 -18.29 0.09 11.62
CA LEU A 640 -18.15 -1.32 11.30
C LEU A 640 -19.43 -1.82 10.62
N ARG A 641 -19.28 -2.36 9.40
CA ARG A 641 -20.37 -2.91 8.60
C ARG A 641 -20.09 -4.37 8.23
N ASN A 642 -20.78 -5.31 8.86
CA ASN A 642 -20.59 -6.76 8.68
C ASN A 642 -21.83 -7.38 8.04
N LYS A 643 -21.84 -7.46 6.71
CA LYS A 643 -22.93 -8.03 5.91
C LYS A 643 -22.83 -9.53 5.74
N SER A 644 -21.62 -10.02 5.47
CA SER A 644 -21.37 -11.42 5.10
C SER A 644 -20.38 -12.10 6.03
N ARG A 645 -19.50 -11.32 6.66
CA ARG A 645 -18.46 -11.77 7.59
C ARG A 645 -18.03 -10.62 8.48
N GLY A 646 -17.16 -10.91 9.44
CA GLY A 646 -16.57 -9.92 10.34
C GLY A 646 -16.84 -10.23 11.81
N HIS A 647 -16.02 -9.67 12.69
CA HIS A 647 -16.18 -9.74 14.14
C HIS A 647 -15.26 -8.71 14.82
N VAL A 648 -15.51 -8.43 16.09
CA VAL A 648 -14.58 -7.70 16.96
C VAL A 648 -14.28 -8.58 18.16
N LYS A 649 -13.00 -8.96 18.34
CA LYS A 649 -12.59 -9.91 19.37
C LYS A 649 -11.33 -9.47 20.08
N ASN A 650 -11.32 -9.56 21.42
CA ASN A 650 -10.16 -9.26 22.27
C ASN A 650 -9.60 -7.85 22.01
N CYS A 651 -10.48 -6.85 21.93
CA CYS A 651 -10.12 -5.48 21.60
C CYS A 651 -10.20 -4.57 22.83
N VAL A 652 -9.22 -3.67 22.96
CA VAL A 652 -9.05 -2.78 24.12
C VAL A 652 -9.00 -1.32 23.68
N GLY A 653 -10.04 -0.57 24.04
CA GLY A 653 -10.06 0.89 23.98
C GLY A 653 -9.41 1.50 25.22
N ASN A 654 -8.10 1.74 25.22
CA ASN A 654 -7.40 2.46 26.28
C ASN A 654 -7.07 3.90 25.88
N THR A 655 -7.97 4.53 25.13
CA THR A 655 -7.78 5.84 24.52
C THR A 655 -7.63 6.94 25.56
N ALA A 656 -6.70 7.86 25.34
CA ALA A 656 -6.57 9.06 26.16
C ALA A 656 -7.79 10.00 26.03
N ALA A 657 -8.48 9.98 24.89
CA ALA A 657 -9.76 10.67 24.70
C ALA A 657 -10.50 10.11 23.47
N VAL A 658 -11.81 9.87 23.61
CA VAL A 658 -12.74 9.72 22.49
C VAL A 658 -13.73 10.87 22.56
N LYS A 659 -13.72 11.76 21.56
CA LYS A 659 -14.68 12.86 21.50
C LYS A 659 -15.45 12.91 20.19
N ASN A 660 -16.76 13.03 20.32
CA ASN A 660 -17.65 13.40 19.24
C ASN A 660 -18.14 14.83 19.47
N LEU A 661 -17.78 15.74 18.57
CA LEU A 661 -17.96 17.17 18.79
C LEU A 661 -19.32 17.70 18.33
N GLN A 662 -20.02 17.00 17.42
CA GLN A 662 -21.24 17.55 16.79
C GLN A 662 -22.27 16.53 16.30
N GLY A 663 -21.94 15.25 16.16
CA GLY A 663 -22.86 14.25 15.62
C GLY A 663 -23.29 13.22 16.65
N ILE A 664 -23.70 12.04 16.18
CA ILE A 664 -24.65 11.21 16.93
C ILE A 664 -24.02 9.95 17.52
N TYR A 665 -23.13 9.27 16.81
CA TYR A 665 -22.73 7.90 17.13
C TYR A 665 -21.34 7.86 17.75
N THR A 666 -21.25 7.54 19.04
CA THR A 666 -19.98 7.53 19.78
C THR A 666 -19.82 6.26 20.58
N GLY A 667 -18.70 5.55 20.38
CA GLY A 667 -18.33 4.38 21.14
C GLY A 667 -16.93 4.49 21.71
N GLY A 668 -16.69 4.02 22.93
CA GLY A 668 -15.30 3.86 23.41
C GLY A 668 -14.51 2.85 22.57
N VAL A 669 -15.18 1.92 21.87
CA VAL A 669 -14.56 0.98 20.93
C VAL A 669 -15.12 1.11 19.52
N ILE A 670 -16.45 1.05 19.36
CA ILE A 670 -17.16 1.04 18.07
C ILE A 670 -18.15 2.21 18.00
N GLY A 671 -17.96 3.15 17.07
CA GLY A 671 -18.90 4.26 16.90
C GLY A 671 -20.29 3.79 16.43
N ARG A 672 -20.35 3.18 15.24
CA ARG A 672 -21.56 2.57 14.67
C ARG A 672 -21.29 1.15 14.22
N LEU A 673 -22.21 0.25 14.54
CA LEU A 673 -22.22 -1.14 14.11
C LEU A 673 -23.47 -1.42 13.25
N SER A 674 -23.26 -1.75 11.98
CA SER A 674 -24.32 -2.18 11.05
C SER A 674 -24.06 -3.64 10.65
N MET A 675 -24.97 -4.55 10.95
CA MET A 675 -24.66 -5.97 10.79
C MET A 675 -25.81 -6.84 10.28
N SER A 676 -25.45 -7.92 9.57
CA SER A 676 -26.29 -9.10 9.37
C SER A 676 -25.73 -10.32 10.12
N THR A 677 -24.43 -10.34 10.38
CA THR A 677 -23.70 -11.45 11.00
C THR A 677 -22.45 -10.95 11.72
N GLY A 678 -21.83 -11.82 12.51
CA GLY A 678 -20.58 -11.56 13.23
C GLY A 678 -20.66 -11.93 14.70
N SER A 679 -19.54 -11.83 15.38
CA SER A 679 -19.43 -12.03 16.84
C SER A 679 -18.71 -10.85 17.47
N TYR A 680 -19.08 -10.51 18.70
CA TYR A 680 -18.54 -9.36 19.43
C TYR A 680 -18.27 -9.81 20.86
N GLU A 681 -17.01 -10.10 21.17
CA GLU A 681 -16.64 -10.73 22.44
C GLU A 681 -15.29 -10.26 22.98
N GLY A 682 -15.18 -10.19 24.31
CA GLY A 682 -13.93 -9.84 24.99
C GLY A 682 -13.49 -8.43 24.62
N ILE A 683 -14.32 -7.43 24.95
CA ILE A 683 -14.08 -6.05 24.58
C ILE A 683 -14.01 -5.20 25.85
N ILE A 684 -12.92 -4.45 26.04
CA ILE A 684 -12.77 -3.55 27.19
C ILE A 684 -12.60 -2.12 26.71
N ASN A 685 -13.28 -1.18 27.38
CA ASN A 685 -13.01 0.25 27.28
C ASN A 685 -12.52 0.81 28.62
N TYR A 686 -11.29 1.32 28.65
CA TYR A 686 -10.75 2.11 29.76
C TYR A 686 -10.85 3.62 29.52
N GLY A 687 -10.94 4.03 28.25
CA GLY A 687 -10.94 5.44 27.87
C GLY A 687 -12.24 6.15 28.25
N ASN A 688 -12.13 7.42 28.63
CA ASN A 688 -13.31 8.26 28.81
C ASN A 688 -13.91 8.63 27.44
N VAL A 689 -15.25 8.62 27.38
CA VAL A 689 -16.02 8.90 26.16
C VAL A 689 -16.88 10.12 26.37
N ASP A 690 -16.70 11.11 25.49
CA ASP A 690 -17.43 12.39 25.46
C ASP A 690 -18.16 12.46 24.11
N GLY A 691 -19.42 12.06 24.11
CA GLY A 691 -20.19 11.77 22.91
C GLY A 691 -21.44 12.64 22.74
N GLY A 692 -21.99 12.61 21.52
CA GLY A 692 -23.31 13.16 21.23
C GLY A 692 -24.44 12.24 21.68
N ASN A 693 -25.56 12.21 20.96
CA ASN A 693 -26.78 11.54 21.43
C ASN A 693 -26.58 10.04 21.72
N LEU A 694 -26.21 9.23 20.74
CA LEU A 694 -26.13 7.78 20.86
C LEU A 694 -24.72 7.37 21.28
N THR A 695 -24.51 7.31 22.59
CA THR A 695 -23.17 7.15 23.17
C THR A 695 -23.07 5.90 24.04
N GLY A 696 -22.04 5.08 23.79
CA GLY A 696 -21.74 3.88 24.56
C GLY A 696 -20.27 3.77 24.92
N GLY A 697 -19.93 3.14 26.04
CA GLY A 697 -18.52 2.82 26.35
C GLY A 697 -17.92 1.76 25.42
N ILE A 698 -18.74 0.88 24.84
CA ILE A 698 -18.30 -0.13 23.88
C ILE A 698 -18.84 0.18 22.50
N VAL A 699 -20.16 0.28 22.33
CA VAL A 699 -20.81 0.57 21.04
C VAL A 699 -21.78 1.74 21.16
N GLY A 700 -21.67 2.75 20.29
CA GLY A 700 -22.62 3.86 20.27
C GLY A 700 -24.01 3.44 19.77
N TYR A 701 -24.06 2.88 18.55
CA TYR A 701 -25.31 2.47 17.91
C TYR A 701 -25.16 1.14 17.17
N ILE A 702 -26.14 0.26 17.39
CA ILE A 702 -26.26 -1.05 16.74
C ILE A 702 -27.53 -1.05 15.89
N GLU A 703 -27.35 -1.34 14.60
CA GLU A 703 -28.44 -1.53 13.65
C GLU A 703 -28.24 -2.80 12.83
N PHE A 704 -29.33 -3.20 12.18
CA PHE A 704 -29.40 -4.44 11.44
C PHE A 704 -29.74 -4.20 9.98
N GLU A 705 -29.03 -4.91 9.10
CA GLU A 705 -29.26 -4.90 7.67
C GLU A 705 -30.43 -5.85 7.31
N SER A 706 -30.81 -5.93 6.03
CA SER A 706 -32.09 -6.51 5.58
C SER A 706 -32.33 -8.00 5.89
N ALA A 707 -31.32 -8.79 6.25
CA ALA A 707 -31.44 -10.20 6.63
C ALA A 707 -30.52 -10.57 7.81
N PRO A 708 -30.79 -10.05 9.03
CA PRO A 708 -29.90 -10.21 10.16
C PRO A 708 -30.12 -11.55 10.87
N SER A 709 -29.05 -12.09 11.44
CA SER A 709 -29.07 -13.21 12.39
C SER A 709 -29.16 -12.71 13.83
N ASP A 710 -29.29 -13.64 14.79
CA ASP A 710 -29.26 -13.32 16.22
C ASP A 710 -27.99 -12.52 16.58
N PHE A 711 -28.16 -11.39 17.28
CA PHE A 711 -27.05 -10.61 17.78
C PHE A 711 -26.58 -11.10 19.15
N LYS A 712 -25.26 -11.16 19.34
CA LYS A 712 -24.63 -11.38 20.64
C LYS A 712 -23.47 -10.42 20.87
N LEU A 713 -23.54 -9.71 21.99
CA LEU A 713 -22.42 -9.00 22.60
C LEU A 713 -22.14 -9.66 23.96
N GLU A 714 -20.96 -10.25 24.10
CA GLU A 714 -20.58 -10.98 25.31
C GLU A 714 -19.27 -10.42 25.88
N PHE A 715 -19.12 -10.42 27.20
CA PHE A 715 -17.86 -10.00 27.83
C PHE A 715 -17.42 -8.59 27.41
N ALA A 716 -18.38 -7.66 27.38
CA ALA A 716 -18.15 -6.25 27.10
C ALA A 716 -18.03 -5.48 28.43
N VAL A 717 -16.89 -4.84 28.67
CA VAL A 717 -16.58 -4.20 29.96
C VAL A 717 -16.20 -2.74 29.76
N ASN A 718 -16.99 -1.84 30.33
CA ASN A 718 -16.66 -0.42 30.38
C ASN A 718 -16.10 -0.03 31.75
N VAL A 719 -14.95 0.63 31.76
CA VAL A 719 -14.25 1.12 32.96
C VAL A 719 -14.13 2.64 32.98
N GLY A 720 -14.10 3.27 31.80
CA GLY A 720 -14.00 4.72 31.63
C GLY A 720 -15.35 5.42 31.81
N ASP A 721 -15.30 6.72 32.13
CA ASP A 721 -16.50 7.53 32.31
C ASP A 721 -17.11 7.91 30.97
N ILE A 722 -18.45 7.87 30.89
CA ILE A 722 -19.24 8.08 29.70
C ILE A 722 -20.14 9.30 29.89
N THR A 723 -20.03 10.26 28.97
CA THR A 723 -20.91 11.43 28.89
C THR A 723 -21.50 11.48 27.48
N GLY A 724 -22.83 11.61 27.38
CA GLY A 724 -23.54 11.66 26.10
C GLY A 724 -24.67 12.69 26.06
N GLY A 725 -25.42 12.69 24.96
CA GLY A 725 -26.57 13.55 24.70
C GLY A 725 -27.84 13.03 25.38
N GLN A 726 -28.70 12.28 24.67
CA GLN A 726 -29.95 11.76 25.24
C GLN A 726 -29.82 10.26 25.57
N VAL A 727 -29.32 9.42 24.66
CA VAL A 727 -29.27 7.97 24.85
C VAL A 727 -27.85 7.48 25.18
N VAL A 728 -27.61 7.18 26.45
CA VAL A 728 -26.26 6.90 26.95
C VAL A 728 -26.22 5.55 27.69
N GLY A 729 -25.35 4.66 27.23
CA GLY A 729 -25.10 3.38 27.91
C GLY A 729 -23.66 3.24 28.36
N GLY A 730 -23.43 2.57 29.50
CA GLY A 730 -22.06 2.22 29.88
C GLY A 730 -21.42 1.26 28.88
N CYS A 731 -22.16 0.31 28.29
CA CYS A 731 -21.66 -0.53 27.19
C CYS A 731 -22.24 -0.12 25.83
N VAL A 732 -23.57 -0.07 25.69
CA VAL A 732 -24.25 0.17 24.41
C VAL A 732 -25.16 1.39 24.51
N GLY A 733 -25.05 2.37 23.61
CA GLY A 733 -25.98 3.50 23.57
C GLY A 733 -27.39 3.04 23.17
N LEU A 734 -27.57 2.74 21.88
CA LEU A 734 -28.84 2.28 21.30
C LEU A 734 -28.66 0.99 20.51
N LEU A 735 -29.57 0.04 20.71
CA LEU A 735 -29.82 -1.07 19.79
C LEU A 735 -31.25 -0.96 19.27
N ARG A 736 -31.42 -0.98 17.94
CA ARG A 736 -32.75 -0.90 17.32
C ARG A 736 -32.96 -2.00 16.29
N HIS A 737 -34.06 -2.73 16.40
CA HIS A 737 -34.49 -3.70 15.41
C HIS A 737 -36.01 -3.85 15.33
N ASP A 738 -36.55 -3.81 14.12
CA ASP A 738 -37.99 -3.89 13.90
C ASP A 738 -38.52 -5.31 13.67
N LYS A 739 -37.64 -6.33 13.63
CA LYS A 739 -38.06 -7.74 13.42
C LYS A 739 -37.90 -8.58 14.69
N SER A 740 -38.70 -9.64 14.68
CA SER A 740 -38.83 -10.74 15.63
C SER A 740 -37.58 -11.65 15.66
N ILE A 741 -36.44 -11.12 16.09
CA ILE A 741 -35.15 -11.83 16.17
C ILE A 741 -34.51 -11.57 17.54
N LYS A 742 -33.91 -12.61 18.14
CA LYS A 742 -33.31 -12.50 19.47
C LYS A 742 -31.99 -11.74 19.41
N HIS A 743 -31.90 -10.69 20.22
CA HIS A 743 -30.67 -9.91 20.41
C HIS A 743 -30.24 -9.99 21.86
N THR A 744 -28.99 -10.34 22.12
CA THR A 744 -28.50 -10.59 23.49
C THR A 744 -27.27 -9.74 23.80
N ILE A 745 -27.32 -9.02 24.93
CA ILE A 745 -26.14 -8.49 25.61
C ILE A 745 -25.97 -9.33 26.88
N ALA A 746 -24.87 -10.06 27.00
CA ALA A 746 -24.65 -10.96 28.12
C ALA A 746 -23.26 -10.82 28.74
N TYR A 747 -23.14 -11.24 30.01
CA TYR A 747 -21.87 -11.32 30.72
C TYR A 747 -21.05 -10.03 30.60
N SER A 748 -21.69 -8.88 30.81
CA SER A 748 -21.09 -7.56 30.54
C SER A 748 -21.17 -6.68 31.78
N ALA A 749 -20.29 -5.68 31.87
CA ALA A 749 -20.19 -4.85 33.05
C ALA A 749 -19.83 -3.40 32.79
N ASN A 750 -20.32 -2.54 33.68
CA ASN A 750 -19.93 -1.13 33.72
C ASN A 750 -19.42 -0.75 35.10
N TYR A 751 -18.25 -0.12 35.13
CA TYR A 751 -17.60 0.45 36.30
C TYR A 751 -17.48 1.96 36.23
N GLY A 752 -17.56 2.54 35.03
CA GLY A 752 -17.45 3.98 34.83
C GLY A 752 -18.75 4.72 35.16
N LYS A 753 -18.62 6.01 35.47
CA LYS A 753 -19.79 6.88 35.63
C LYS A 753 -20.46 7.09 34.27
N VAL A 754 -21.79 7.05 34.22
CA VAL A 754 -22.58 7.29 33.00
C VAL A 754 -23.50 8.48 33.21
N THR A 755 -23.39 9.49 32.33
CA THR A 755 -24.18 10.71 32.40
C THR A 755 -24.68 11.16 31.03
N ASN A 756 -25.79 11.89 31.01
CA ASN A 756 -26.31 12.53 29.81
C ASN A 756 -26.44 14.05 29.99
N SER A 757 -26.56 14.79 28.88
CA SER A 757 -26.62 16.25 28.86
C SER A 757 -27.88 16.82 28.21
N GLY A 758 -28.67 15.98 27.50
CA GLY A 758 -29.90 16.38 26.83
C GLY A 758 -31.17 16.13 27.64
N ASP A 759 -32.30 16.63 27.12
CA ASP A 759 -33.66 16.34 27.61
C ASP A 759 -34.19 15.01 27.03
N ASP A 760 -35.14 14.38 27.72
CA ASP A 760 -35.68 13.03 27.38
C ASP A 760 -34.59 11.96 27.28
N GLY A 761 -33.78 11.87 28.34
CA GLY A 761 -32.62 10.98 28.37
C GLY A 761 -32.99 9.53 28.61
N ASN A 762 -32.26 8.59 28.01
CA ASN A 762 -32.33 7.15 28.27
C ASN A 762 -30.94 6.69 28.72
N ILE A 763 -30.76 6.43 30.02
CA ILE A 763 -29.44 6.22 30.62
C ILE A 763 -29.38 4.89 31.35
N GLY A 764 -28.43 4.03 30.95
CA GLY A 764 -28.23 2.71 31.55
C GLY A 764 -26.76 2.35 31.76
N GLY A 765 -26.45 1.57 32.80
CA GLY A 765 -25.08 1.08 33.00
C GLY A 765 -24.63 0.09 31.92
N ILE A 766 -25.52 -0.71 31.35
CA ILE A 766 -25.20 -1.62 30.25
C ILE A 766 -25.73 -1.06 28.94
N ILE A 767 -27.02 -0.75 28.85
CA ILE A 767 -27.63 -0.23 27.62
C ILE A 767 -28.48 1.01 27.90
N GLY A 768 -28.31 2.08 27.11
CA GLY A 768 -29.17 3.27 27.21
C GLY A 768 -30.61 2.94 26.82
N GLN A 769 -30.78 2.45 25.58
CA GLN A 769 -32.08 2.08 25.02
C GLN A 769 -31.98 0.82 24.14
N GLY A 770 -32.89 -0.14 24.37
CA GLY A 770 -33.05 -1.33 23.54
C GLY A 770 -34.44 -1.40 22.91
N ASP A 771 -34.53 -1.02 21.63
CA ASP A 771 -35.77 -1.01 20.84
C ASP A 771 -35.83 -2.26 19.95
N ALA A 772 -36.11 -3.42 20.55
CA ALA A 772 -36.37 -4.65 19.82
C ALA A 772 -37.35 -5.54 20.60
N SER A 773 -38.24 -6.23 19.87
CA SER A 773 -39.27 -7.09 20.47
C SER A 773 -38.70 -8.28 21.26
N ARG A 774 -37.49 -8.76 20.89
CA ARG A 774 -36.78 -9.85 21.58
C ARG A 774 -35.39 -9.43 22.04
N MET A 775 -35.31 -8.28 22.72
CA MET A 775 -34.09 -7.83 23.37
C MET A 775 -33.88 -8.58 24.69
N ALA A 776 -32.70 -9.16 24.90
CA ALA A 776 -32.29 -9.81 26.14
C ALA A 776 -31.03 -9.13 26.71
N VAL A 777 -31.07 -8.68 27.96
CA VAL A 777 -29.92 -8.21 28.73
C VAL A 777 -29.76 -9.13 29.93
N MET A 778 -28.72 -9.97 29.92
CA MET A 778 -28.60 -11.07 30.87
C MET A 778 -27.23 -11.15 31.54
N TYR A 779 -27.15 -11.61 32.78
CA TYR A 779 -25.86 -11.90 33.44
C TYR A 779 -24.92 -10.67 33.53
N CYS A 780 -25.48 -9.47 33.60
CA CYS A 780 -24.71 -8.22 33.58
C CYS A 780 -24.66 -7.54 34.96
N ALA A 781 -23.61 -6.76 35.20
CA ALA A 781 -23.43 -6.04 36.45
C ALA A 781 -23.09 -4.56 36.23
N ASN A 782 -23.74 -3.67 36.98
CA ASN A 782 -23.32 -2.26 37.05
C ASN A 782 -22.76 -1.93 38.43
N HIS A 783 -21.56 -1.35 38.44
CA HIS A 783 -20.88 -0.80 39.61
C HIS A 783 -20.77 0.73 39.54
N GLY A 784 -20.85 1.30 38.34
CA GLY A 784 -20.69 2.74 38.11
C GLY A 784 -21.91 3.57 38.52
N GLU A 785 -21.69 4.83 38.88
CA GLU A 785 -22.76 5.81 39.10
C GLU A 785 -23.51 6.11 37.79
N ILE A 786 -24.83 6.08 37.81
CA ILE A 786 -25.68 6.44 36.67
C ILE A 786 -26.49 7.68 37.04
N ALA A 787 -26.30 8.77 36.31
CA ALA A 787 -26.95 10.05 36.62
C ALA A 787 -27.58 10.68 35.38
N GLY A 788 -28.91 10.85 35.45
CA GLY A 788 -29.68 11.63 34.48
C GLY A 788 -29.45 13.14 34.61
N SER A 789 -29.68 13.85 33.52
CA SER A 789 -29.53 15.31 33.41
C SER A 789 -30.65 16.07 34.14
N ASN A 790 -30.73 17.39 33.91
CA ASN A 790 -31.85 18.22 34.37
C ASN A 790 -33.10 18.11 33.48
N GLY A 791 -33.06 17.33 32.40
CA GLY A 791 -34.24 16.99 31.60
C GLY A 791 -34.89 15.68 32.08
N ALA A 792 -36.20 15.54 31.86
CA ALA A 792 -36.91 14.30 32.18
C ALA A 792 -36.18 13.11 31.55
N SER A 793 -35.93 12.04 32.31
CA SER A 793 -35.08 10.93 31.86
C SER A 793 -35.60 9.58 32.36
N LYS A 794 -35.22 8.51 31.67
CA LYS A 794 -35.42 7.11 32.03
C LYS A 794 -34.05 6.57 32.45
N VAL A 795 -33.85 6.37 33.75
CA VAL A 795 -32.53 6.08 34.34
C VAL A 795 -32.55 4.75 35.07
N GLY A 796 -31.67 3.83 34.69
CA GLY A 796 -31.53 2.52 35.35
C GLY A 796 -30.09 2.05 35.51
N GLY A 797 -29.81 1.26 36.54
CA GLY A 797 -28.47 0.71 36.78
C GLY A 797 -27.98 -0.20 35.66
N ILE A 798 -28.87 -0.95 35.01
CA ILE A 798 -28.54 -1.82 33.88
C ILE A 798 -29.04 -1.21 32.57
N ALA A 799 -30.29 -0.74 32.53
CA ALA A 799 -30.85 -0.18 31.32
C ALA A 799 -31.73 1.06 31.57
N GLY A 800 -31.65 2.04 30.66
CA GLY A 800 -32.52 3.21 30.73
C GLY A 800 -33.94 2.86 30.29
N ARG A 801 -34.07 2.34 29.07
CA ARG A 801 -35.33 1.92 28.44
C ARG A 801 -35.17 0.58 27.73
N LEU A 802 -36.11 -0.34 27.92
CA LEU A 802 -36.14 -1.62 27.20
C LEU A 802 -37.54 -2.00 26.73
N GLY A 803 -37.58 -2.60 25.54
CA GLY A 803 -38.81 -3.06 24.88
C GLY A 803 -39.22 -2.13 23.75
N LYS A 804 -40.35 -2.41 23.10
CA LYS A 804 -40.80 -1.67 21.92
C LYS A 804 -42.26 -1.28 22.05
N ASP A 805 -42.54 0.01 21.94
CA ASP A 805 -43.89 0.54 21.74
C ASP A 805 -44.37 0.18 20.30
N PRO A 806 -45.45 -0.59 20.13
CA PRO A 806 -45.97 -0.98 18.82
C PRO A 806 -46.67 0.17 18.07
N GLY A 807 -46.87 1.35 18.67
CA GLY A 807 -47.43 2.52 17.99
C GLY A 807 -48.92 2.38 17.69
N GLY A 808 -49.76 2.41 18.73
CA GLY A 808 -51.22 2.39 18.64
C GLY A 808 -51.84 1.03 18.98
N VAL A 809 -53.18 1.00 19.10
CA VAL A 809 -54.00 -0.19 19.46
C VAL A 809 -53.76 -1.36 18.49
N GLY A 810 -52.72 -2.15 18.76
CA GLY A 810 -52.28 -3.27 17.96
C GLY A 810 -51.10 -3.93 18.64
N PHE A 811 -51.39 -4.75 19.65
CA PHE A 811 -50.41 -5.55 20.40
C PHE A 811 -49.42 -6.24 19.45
N THR A 812 -48.12 -6.14 19.73
CA THR A 812 -47.14 -7.06 19.18
C THR A 812 -47.42 -8.46 19.74
N ILE A 813 -48.23 -9.24 19.01
CA ILE A 813 -48.57 -10.60 19.39
C ILE A 813 -47.28 -11.44 19.40
N GLY A 814 -46.84 -11.88 20.60
CA GLY A 814 -46.00 -13.06 20.78
C GLY A 814 -44.54 -12.89 21.23
N GLU A 815 -44.07 -11.70 21.64
CA GLU A 815 -42.65 -11.51 22.00
C GLU A 815 -42.40 -10.49 23.12
N ASN A 816 -41.67 -10.90 24.17
CA ASN A 816 -41.24 -10.06 25.28
C ASN A 816 -39.74 -9.74 25.24
N MET A 817 -39.37 -8.54 25.70
CA MET A 817 -38.00 -8.23 26.14
C MET A 817 -37.67 -9.00 27.42
N GLU A 818 -36.39 -9.20 27.73
CA GLU A 818 -35.92 -9.93 28.91
C GLU A 818 -34.75 -9.19 29.57
N LEU A 819 -34.90 -8.79 30.83
CA LEU A 819 -33.84 -8.28 31.71
C LEU A 819 -33.70 -9.26 32.87
N ALA A 820 -32.63 -10.06 32.84
CA ALA A 820 -32.52 -11.23 33.70
C ALA A 820 -31.15 -11.45 34.30
N TYR A 821 -31.06 -12.02 35.50
CA TYR A 821 -29.79 -12.39 36.12
C TYR A 821 -28.80 -11.21 36.17
N CYS A 822 -29.30 -10.01 36.41
CA CYS A 822 -28.50 -8.80 36.45
C CYS A 822 -28.46 -8.19 37.85
N CYS A 823 -27.42 -7.40 38.13
CA CYS A 823 -27.34 -6.68 39.39
C CYS A 823 -26.84 -5.24 39.25
N ASN A 824 -27.40 -4.36 40.07
CA ASN A 824 -26.88 -3.00 40.23
C ASN A 824 -26.28 -2.79 41.63
N ARG A 825 -25.10 -2.19 41.66
CA ARG A 825 -24.40 -1.72 42.86
C ARG A 825 -24.13 -0.22 42.85
N GLY A 826 -24.19 0.40 41.67
CA GLY A 826 -23.95 1.83 41.50
C GLY A 826 -25.10 2.69 42.02
N THR A 827 -24.78 3.93 42.39
CA THR A 827 -25.79 4.93 42.74
C THR A 827 -26.53 5.40 41.50
N ILE A 828 -27.87 5.49 41.58
CA ILE A 828 -28.74 5.94 40.49
C ILE A 828 -29.43 7.23 40.89
N SER A 829 -29.42 8.22 39.98
CA SER A 829 -30.03 9.53 40.22
C SER A 829 -30.51 10.21 38.94
N SER A 830 -31.37 11.21 39.09
CA SER A 830 -31.75 12.14 38.03
C SER A 830 -31.86 13.57 38.59
N GLY A 831 -31.50 14.57 37.78
CA GLY A 831 -31.65 15.98 38.10
C GLY A 831 -33.06 16.54 37.88
N ASN A 832 -33.93 15.83 37.16
CA ASN A 832 -35.29 16.27 36.83
C ASN A 832 -36.34 15.43 37.56
N LYS A 833 -37.33 16.06 38.20
CA LYS A 833 -38.40 15.40 38.97
C LYS A 833 -39.38 14.58 38.13
N ASP A 834 -39.50 14.84 36.84
CA ASP A 834 -40.38 14.09 35.93
C ASP A 834 -39.70 12.82 35.37
N SER A 835 -38.59 12.40 35.97
CA SER A 835 -37.84 11.22 35.52
C SER A 835 -38.43 9.92 36.09
N HIS A 836 -38.20 8.83 35.37
CA HIS A 836 -38.45 7.48 35.85
C HIS A 836 -37.11 6.84 36.23
N VAL A 837 -36.91 6.59 37.52
CA VAL A 837 -35.64 6.11 38.06
C VAL A 837 -35.83 4.74 38.72
N GLY A 838 -35.10 3.75 38.21
CA GLY A 838 -35.09 2.38 38.72
C GLY A 838 -33.68 1.94 39.12
N GLY A 839 -33.57 1.06 40.12
CA GLY A 839 -32.26 0.49 40.48
C GLY A 839 -31.62 -0.30 39.35
N LEU A 840 -32.39 -0.98 38.50
CA LEU A 840 -31.89 -1.70 37.33
C LEU A 840 -32.44 -1.16 36.01
N LEU A 841 -33.75 -0.95 35.91
CA LEU A 841 -34.41 -0.50 34.68
C LEU A 841 -35.19 0.78 34.93
N GLY A 842 -34.93 1.81 34.14
CA GLY A 842 -35.66 3.07 34.25
C GLY A 842 -37.10 2.93 33.77
N TYR A 843 -37.28 2.36 32.57
CA TYR A 843 -38.57 2.24 31.91
C TYR A 843 -38.70 0.95 31.12
N GLN A 844 -39.76 0.20 31.39
CA GLN A 844 -40.13 -0.97 30.61
C GLN A 844 -41.28 -0.62 29.67
N GLU A 845 -41.08 -0.85 28.38
CA GLU A 845 -42.09 -0.69 27.33
C GLU A 845 -43.08 -1.87 27.30
N GLU A 846 -44.07 -1.77 26.42
CA GLU A 846 -45.12 -2.79 26.28
C GLU A 846 -44.56 -4.19 25.97
N GLY A 847 -45.03 -5.20 26.71
CA GLY A 847 -44.89 -6.61 26.36
C GLY A 847 -46.23 -7.29 26.06
N ASN A 848 -46.32 -8.59 26.35
CA ASN A 848 -47.45 -9.44 25.98
C ASN A 848 -47.67 -10.59 26.98
N ASP A 849 -48.92 -11.04 27.15
CA ASP A 849 -49.36 -12.07 28.12
C ASP A 849 -49.41 -13.51 27.56
N TYR A 850 -49.14 -13.71 26.26
CA TYR A 850 -49.13 -15.03 25.61
C TYR A 850 -47.75 -15.75 25.62
N ASP A 851 -46.70 -15.15 26.18
CA ASP A 851 -45.34 -15.71 26.21
C ASP A 851 -45.00 -16.18 27.63
N ASP A 852 -45.48 -17.36 28.02
CA ASP A 852 -45.31 -17.97 29.35
C ASP A 852 -43.90 -18.49 29.63
N GLN A 853 -42.98 -18.34 28.67
CA GLN A 853 -41.57 -18.75 28.78
C GLN A 853 -40.60 -17.58 28.96
N ARG A 854 -41.06 -16.32 28.86
CA ARG A 854 -40.21 -15.13 28.94
C ARG A 854 -40.82 -14.06 29.86
N TRP A 855 -40.24 -13.97 31.06
CA TRP A 855 -40.52 -12.93 32.04
C TRP A 855 -39.78 -11.64 31.67
N MET A 856 -40.45 -10.49 31.71
CA MET A 856 -39.85 -9.24 31.19
C MET A 856 -38.67 -8.77 32.04
N THR A 857 -38.86 -8.66 33.35
CA THR A 857 -37.77 -8.38 34.30
C THR A 857 -37.77 -9.41 35.41
N HIS A 858 -36.71 -10.21 35.55
CA HIS A 858 -36.69 -11.25 36.57
C HIS A 858 -35.31 -11.64 37.08
N ASP A 859 -35.27 -12.34 38.21
CA ASP A 859 -34.05 -12.91 38.78
C ASP A 859 -32.93 -11.85 38.89
N CYS A 860 -33.26 -10.70 39.48
CA CYS A 860 -32.37 -9.54 39.53
C CYS A 860 -32.24 -9.00 40.96
N TYR A 861 -31.12 -8.34 41.26
CA TYR A 861 -30.99 -7.64 42.55
C TYR A 861 -30.35 -6.26 42.48
N ASN A 862 -30.80 -5.35 43.35
CA ASN A 862 -30.24 -4.03 43.52
C ASN A 862 -29.67 -3.85 44.93
N THR A 863 -28.43 -3.38 44.98
CA THR A 863 -27.75 -2.90 46.20
C THR A 863 -27.39 -1.42 46.13
N GLY A 864 -27.44 -0.83 44.94
CA GLY A 864 -27.17 0.58 44.71
C GLY A 864 -28.25 1.48 45.29
N THR A 865 -27.88 2.69 45.68
CA THR A 865 -28.84 3.66 46.21
C THR A 865 -29.53 4.41 45.08
N VAL A 866 -30.84 4.61 45.18
CA VAL A 866 -31.63 5.50 44.31
C VAL A 866 -31.91 6.78 45.09
N THR A 867 -31.27 7.90 44.73
CA THR A 867 -31.16 9.06 45.64
C THR A 867 -32.09 10.23 45.38
N SER A 868 -32.60 10.41 44.15
CA SER A 868 -33.29 11.63 43.70
C SER A 868 -34.82 11.54 43.79
N ASP A 869 -35.47 12.52 44.39
CA ASP A 869 -36.94 12.56 44.49
C ASP A 869 -37.59 12.91 43.14
N GLN A 870 -38.54 12.07 42.73
CA GLN A 870 -39.31 12.24 41.49
C GLN A 870 -40.76 12.59 41.82
N ASN A 871 -41.53 13.05 40.83
CA ASN A 871 -42.98 13.20 40.93
C ASN A 871 -43.66 11.82 40.89
N ALA A 872 -43.14 10.94 40.04
CA ALA A 872 -43.44 9.50 40.04
C ALA A 872 -42.76 8.80 41.23
N ASP A 873 -43.24 7.64 41.66
CA ASP A 873 -42.52 6.84 42.66
C ASP A 873 -41.31 6.17 41.99
N ASN A 874 -40.14 6.28 42.62
CA ASN A 874 -38.95 5.52 42.23
C ASN A 874 -39.10 4.03 42.53
N GLY A 875 -38.36 3.18 41.82
CA GLY A 875 -38.30 1.74 42.11
C GLY A 875 -36.90 1.25 42.44
N GLY A 876 -36.75 0.41 43.46
CA GLY A 876 -35.46 -0.22 43.75
C GLY A 876 -34.99 -1.22 42.68
N ILE A 877 -35.87 -1.69 41.80
CA ILE A 877 -35.54 -2.51 40.63
C ILE A 877 -35.98 -1.81 39.35
N LEU A 878 -37.26 -1.41 39.27
CA LEU A 878 -37.89 -0.92 38.05
C LEU A 878 -38.58 0.42 38.30
N GLY A 879 -38.20 1.46 37.56
CA GLY A 879 -38.71 2.81 37.76
C GLY A 879 -40.16 2.97 37.28
N CYS A 880 -40.43 2.59 36.04
CA CYS A 880 -41.77 2.63 35.47
C CYS A 880 -42.03 1.45 34.54
N VAL A 881 -43.28 1.02 34.50
CA VAL A 881 -43.78 0.08 33.49
C VAL A 881 -44.93 0.69 32.75
N ASP A 882 -44.88 0.64 31.42
CA ASP A 882 -45.86 1.31 30.58
C ASP A 882 -47.17 0.54 30.39
N HIS A 883 -47.12 -0.71 29.93
CA HIS A 883 -48.30 -1.56 29.72
C HIS A 883 -48.02 -3.00 30.18
N TYR A 884 -48.43 -4.02 29.41
CA TYR A 884 -48.24 -5.44 29.74
C TYR A 884 -46.82 -5.68 30.24
N GLY A 885 -46.73 -6.13 31.47
CA GLY A 885 -45.47 -6.20 32.21
C GLY A 885 -45.46 -7.34 33.20
N GLU A 886 -44.30 -7.98 33.36
CA GLU A 886 -44.10 -9.00 34.38
C GLU A 886 -42.75 -8.80 35.11
N VAL A 887 -42.82 -8.71 36.44
CA VAL A 887 -41.64 -8.59 37.32
C VAL A 887 -41.63 -9.69 38.37
N VAL A 888 -40.55 -10.48 38.40
CA VAL A 888 -40.54 -11.73 39.17
C VAL A 888 -39.19 -12.00 39.83
N ARG A 889 -39.17 -12.55 41.04
CA ARG A 889 -37.94 -13.01 41.72
C ARG A 889 -36.86 -11.93 41.80
N CYS A 890 -37.22 -10.74 42.27
CA CYS A 890 -36.27 -9.63 42.41
C CYS A 890 -36.06 -9.21 43.86
N ILE A 891 -34.83 -8.80 44.19
CA ILE A 891 -34.44 -8.37 45.55
C ILE A 891 -33.86 -6.96 45.53
N ASN A 892 -34.44 -6.03 46.28
CA ASN A 892 -33.81 -4.73 46.53
C ASN A 892 -33.37 -4.59 47.98
N ILE A 893 -32.10 -4.25 48.19
CA ILE A 893 -31.57 -3.85 49.49
C ILE A 893 -31.04 -2.41 49.47
N GLY A 894 -30.92 -1.82 48.29
CA GLY A 894 -30.53 -0.43 48.12
C GLY A 894 -31.60 0.51 48.65
N LYS A 895 -31.16 1.62 49.27
CA LYS A 895 -32.08 2.66 49.72
C LYS A 895 -32.70 3.38 48.52
N VAL A 896 -34.01 3.57 48.55
CA VAL A 896 -34.82 4.28 47.55
C VAL A 896 -35.40 5.53 48.19
N SER A 897 -34.90 6.69 47.80
CA SER A 897 -35.50 7.98 48.14
C SER A 897 -36.83 8.13 47.38
N TYR A 898 -37.89 8.53 48.07
CA TYR A 898 -39.22 8.79 47.51
C TYR A 898 -39.69 7.74 46.48
N GLY A 899 -40.07 6.55 46.97
CA GLY A 899 -40.53 5.48 46.11
C GLY A 899 -40.70 4.14 46.82
N ASN A 900 -40.84 3.11 46.00
CA ASN A 900 -41.10 1.74 46.40
C ASN A 900 -39.83 0.89 46.34
N GLY A 901 -39.76 -0.12 47.21
CA GLY A 901 -38.61 -0.99 47.35
C GLY A 901 -38.29 -1.78 46.08
N VAL A 902 -39.27 -2.10 45.23
CA VAL A 902 -39.03 -2.90 44.01
C VAL A 902 -39.52 -2.18 42.76
N VAL A 903 -40.82 -1.97 42.60
CA VAL A 903 -41.40 -1.32 41.41
C VAL A 903 -41.94 0.05 41.77
N GLY A 904 -41.49 1.07 41.05
CA GLY A 904 -41.86 2.46 41.26
C GLY A 904 -43.28 2.78 40.83
N THR A 905 -43.44 3.10 39.55
CA THR A 905 -44.72 3.50 38.93
C THR A 905 -45.16 2.50 37.87
N HIS A 906 -46.46 2.43 37.59
CA HIS A 906 -46.99 1.65 36.48
C HIS A 906 -48.09 2.42 35.74
N HIS A 907 -48.15 2.24 34.43
CA HIS A 907 -49.23 2.61 33.54
C HIS A 907 -49.86 1.30 32.99
N GLY A 908 -51.08 1.34 32.45
CA GLY A 908 -51.72 0.15 31.85
C GLY A 908 -52.56 -0.74 32.79
N THR A 909 -53.24 -1.72 32.19
CA THR A 909 -54.32 -2.52 32.82
C THR A 909 -53.96 -3.95 33.22
N ILE A 910 -52.90 -4.55 32.65
CA ILE A 910 -52.51 -5.96 32.90
C ILE A 910 -51.02 -6.00 33.26
N TRP A 911 -50.75 -6.45 34.49
CA TRP A 911 -49.43 -6.40 35.11
C TRP A 911 -49.30 -7.57 36.09
N HIS A 912 -48.27 -8.39 35.91
CA HIS A 912 -47.97 -9.55 36.75
C HIS A 912 -46.76 -9.26 37.65
N HIS A 913 -46.90 -9.55 38.94
CA HIS A 913 -45.81 -9.40 39.89
C HIS A 913 -45.90 -10.45 40.98
N HIS A 914 -44.80 -11.13 41.25
CA HIS A 914 -44.72 -12.15 42.30
C HIS A 914 -43.27 -12.37 42.73
N ASP A 915 -43.11 -12.89 43.96
CA ASP A 915 -41.79 -13.20 44.52
C ASP A 915 -40.84 -11.98 44.55
N LEU A 916 -41.35 -10.83 44.99
CA LEU A 916 -40.61 -9.56 45.03
C LEU A 916 -40.28 -9.22 46.48
N TYR A 917 -39.01 -8.91 46.75
CA TYR A 917 -38.51 -8.72 48.10
C TYR A 917 -37.72 -7.42 48.26
N TYR A 918 -37.90 -6.73 49.39
CA TYR A 918 -37.09 -5.57 49.75
C TYR A 918 -36.67 -5.56 51.23
N LEU A 919 -35.49 -5.00 51.51
CA LEU A 919 -35.01 -4.85 52.89
C LEU A 919 -35.85 -3.80 53.64
N GLU A 920 -36.24 -4.10 54.87
CA GLU A 920 -36.95 -3.14 55.72
C GLU A 920 -36.23 -1.78 55.79
N ASN A 921 -36.99 -0.70 55.60
CA ASN A 921 -36.51 0.69 55.52
C ASN A 921 -35.70 1.05 54.26
N SER A 922 -35.58 0.15 53.28
CA SER A 922 -34.95 0.46 51.99
C SER A 922 -35.90 1.19 51.02
N GLY A 923 -37.22 1.10 51.23
CA GLY A 923 -38.25 1.78 50.42
C GLY A 923 -39.65 1.45 50.94
N LYS A 924 -40.70 1.92 50.25
CA LYS A 924 -42.10 1.54 50.55
C LYS A 924 -42.43 0.14 50.00
N GLY A 925 -43.39 -0.56 50.60
CA GLY A 925 -43.71 -1.96 50.26
C GLY A 925 -44.80 -2.19 49.22
N TRP A 926 -45.03 -1.27 48.29
CA TRP A 926 -46.04 -1.52 47.25
C TRP A 926 -45.59 -2.69 46.35
N CYS A 927 -46.50 -3.66 46.16
CA CYS A 927 -46.35 -4.87 45.34
C CYS A 927 -45.18 -5.83 45.68
N ALA A 928 -44.56 -5.70 46.85
CA ALA A 928 -43.43 -6.52 47.29
C ALA A 928 -43.43 -6.80 48.81
N ASP A 929 -42.83 -7.90 49.22
CA ASP A 929 -42.70 -8.30 50.62
C ASP A 929 -41.42 -7.72 51.25
N SER A 930 -41.56 -7.14 52.45
CA SER A 930 -40.39 -6.70 53.23
C SER A 930 -39.74 -7.88 53.94
N PHE A 931 -38.42 -7.84 54.12
CA PHE A 931 -37.72 -8.73 55.04
C PHE A 931 -36.76 -7.96 55.96
N PRO A 932 -36.62 -8.37 57.23
CA PRO A 932 -35.66 -7.77 58.15
C PRO A 932 -34.25 -8.28 57.86
N GLU A 933 -33.24 -7.50 58.28
CA GLU A 933 -31.81 -7.85 58.15
C GLU A 933 -31.48 -9.25 58.71
N SER A 934 -32.16 -9.67 59.78
CA SER A 934 -31.96 -10.97 60.41
C SER A 934 -32.34 -12.16 59.52
N LYS A 935 -33.16 -11.96 58.49
CA LYS A 935 -33.63 -12.99 57.56
C LYS A 935 -32.87 -13.05 56.23
N LYS A 936 -31.84 -12.22 56.03
CA LYS A 936 -31.15 -12.13 54.73
C LYS A 936 -30.53 -13.43 54.19
N LYS A 937 -30.24 -14.40 55.06
CA LYS A 937 -29.70 -15.73 54.69
C LYS A 937 -30.74 -16.84 54.67
N ASP A 938 -31.97 -16.56 55.13
CA ASP A 938 -33.01 -17.57 55.24
C ASP A 938 -33.69 -17.78 53.87
N LYS A 939 -33.35 -18.88 53.20
CA LYS A 939 -33.92 -19.27 51.90
C LYS A 939 -35.44 -19.35 51.91
N SER A 940 -36.06 -19.67 53.05
CA SER A 940 -37.52 -19.73 53.16
C SER A 940 -38.20 -18.37 53.06
N THR A 941 -37.43 -17.27 53.19
CA THR A 941 -37.90 -15.91 52.96
C THR A 941 -38.20 -15.64 51.49
N PHE A 942 -37.40 -16.21 50.57
CA PHE A 942 -37.42 -15.88 49.15
C PHE A 942 -38.17 -16.97 48.36
N HIS A 943 -39.49 -16.92 48.40
CA HIS A 943 -40.36 -17.87 47.70
C HIS A 943 -40.19 -17.74 46.17
N GLY A 944 -40.26 -18.87 45.45
CA GLY A 944 -40.08 -18.90 44.00
C GLY A 944 -38.63 -18.84 43.50
N PHE A 945 -37.65 -18.47 44.35
CA PHE A 945 -36.24 -18.41 43.96
C PHE A 945 -35.62 -19.80 43.84
N ASN A 946 -34.94 -20.06 42.72
CA ASN A 946 -34.20 -21.30 42.52
C ASN A 946 -32.76 -21.20 43.04
N PHE A 947 -32.54 -21.60 44.29
CA PHE A 947 -31.21 -21.63 44.91
C PHE A 947 -30.30 -22.77 44.42
N ASN A 948 -30.80 -23.69 43.58
CA ASN A 948 -29.98 -24.74 43.01
C ASN A 948 -29.28 -24.25 41.74
N ASP A 949 -29.99 -23.52 40.87
CA ASP A 949 -29.46 -23.17 39.55
C ASP A 949 -29.17 -21.67 39.38
N ASP A 950 -30.00 -20.78 39.94
CA ASP A 950 -29.98 -19.35 39.58
C ASP A 950 -29.42 -18.46 40.69
N TRP A 951 -29.74 -18.79 41.94
CA TRP A 951 -29.38 -18.00 43.13
C TRP A 951 -28.47 -18.77 44.08
N VAL A 952 -27.71 -18.04 44.89
CA VAL A 952 -26.84 -18.56 45.93
C VAL A 952 -27.00 -17.72 47.20
N THR A 953 -27.00 -18.37 48.37
CA THR A 953 -26.93 -17.69 49.66
C THR A 953 -25.49 -17.28 49.94
N ASP A 954 -25.24 -16.01 50.24
CA ASP A 954 -23.90 -15.51 50.60
C ASP A 954 -23.53 -15.86 52.06
N ASP A 955 -23.29 -17.15 52.32
CA ASP A 955 -23.01 -17.63 53.67
C ASP A 955 -21.74 -17.00 54.28
N THR A 956 -20.79 -16.61 53.44
CA THR A 956 -19.48 -16.03 53.81
C THR A 956 -19.48 -14.51 53.90
N ASN A 957 -20.56 -13.83 53.50
CA ASN A 957 -20.65 -12.37 53.36
C ASN A 957 -19.63 -11.77 52.37
N SER A 958 -19.12 -12.55 51.42
CA SER A 958 -17.99 -12.14 50.58
C SER A 958 -18.40 -11.57 49.22
N ILE A 959 -19.64 -11.80 48.78
CA ILE A 959 -20.10 -11.41 47.43
C ILE A 959 -21.18 -10.35 47.51
N ASN A 960 -22.18 -10.53 48.34
CA ASN A 960 -23.31 -9.62 48.44
C ASN A 960 -23.68 -9.36 49.90
N ASN A 961 -22.69 -9.17 50.78
CA ASN A 961 -22.87 -8.80 52.19
C ASN A 961 -23.84 -9.68 52.98
N GLY A 962 -23.93 -10.96 52.61
CA GLY A 962 -24.81 -11.93 53.26
C GLY A 962 -26.20 -12.05 52.66
N TYR A 963 -26.56 -11.25 51.65
CA TYR A 963 -27.82 -11.36 50.92
C TYR A 963 -27.68 -12.37 49.75
N PRO A 964 -28.79 -12.88 49.20
CA PRO A 964 -28.74 -13.73 48.01
C PRO A 964 -28.06 -13.02 46.84
N TYR A 965 -27.37 -13.78 46.01
CA TYR A 965 -26.70 -13.31 44.80
C TYR A 965 -26.85 -14.34 43.68
N LEU A 966 -26.45 -13.97 42.47
CA LEU A 966 -26.70 -14.76 41.27
C LEU A 966 -25.60 -15.80 41.05
N ARG A 967 -25.92 -17.01 40.58
CA ARG A 967 -24.90 -18.04 40.32
C ARG A 967 -24.04 -17.70 39.10
N ASN A 968 -24.67 -17.20 38.03
CA ASN A 968 -24.06 -17.06 36.70
C ASN A 968 -23.84 -15.59 36.27
N CYS A 969 -23.62 -14.66 37.21
CA CYS A 969 -23.27 -13.26 36.91
C CYS A 969 -21.81 -12.97 37.31
N PRO A 970 -20.82 -13.15 36.42
CA PRO A 970 -19.40 -13.15 36.81
C PRO A 970 -18.94 -11.81 37.40
N PHE A 971 -19.40 -10.70 36.83
CA PHE A 971 -18.93 -9.36 37.23
C PHE A 971 -19.55 -8.83 38.51
N GLN A 972 -20.55 -9.49 39.10
CA GLN A 972 -21.18 -9.02 40.34
C GLN A 972 -20.23 -8.97 41.55
N SER A 973 -19.11 -9.71 41.47
CA SER A 973 -18.11 -9.90 42.54
C SER A 973 -16.70 -9.41 42.18
N ILE A 974 -16.52 -8.90 40.97
CA ILE A 974 -15.25 -8.32 40.50
C ILE A 974 -15.32 -6.82 40.77
N TYR A 975 -14.52 -6.32 41.70
CA TYR A 975 -14.45 -4.90 42.08
C TYR A 975 -13.23 -4.22 41.41
N LYS A 976 -13.35 -2.92 41.12
CA LYS A 976 -12.30 -2.09 40.51
C LYS A 976 -11.23 -1.69 41.53
#